data_AF-A0A1S9P6S6-F1
#
_entry.id   AF-A0A1S9P6S6-F1
#
_cell.length_a   1.000
_cell.length_b   1.000
_cell.length_c   1.000
_cell.angle_alpha   90.00
_cell.angle_beta   90.00
_cell.angle_gamma   90.00
#
_symmetry.space_group_name_H-M   'P 1'
#
loop_
_entity.id
_entity.type
_entity.pdbx_description
1 polymer ?
#
loop_
_entity_poly.entity_id
_entity_poly.type
_entity_poly.pdbx_seq_one_letter_code
_entity_poly.pdbx_strand_id
1 'polypeptide(L)'
;MIKVKSLKIVEFRGIRDLEIDFNSKNFAVSGRNGTGKSGIVDALEFALTGSISRLAGAGTGGISLKEHAPHVDSRKKPASSKVIVKVHLSEINKEVTIERCVSNPDEPTVVPSSPAILGAIKEVSRHPEFTLSRRELIKYVLTGPGERAKEIQALLRLEKIEQVRTLLQKIANADKRDISPLATIRDQAKQHLLTSLGLTSANTEQILKIVNENRKQLGLSELTEFNSTTSFREGLNVTKQEQQSVISKVTALANLANLRQQLKSYNEGALTDAFDEVIERIEVLNVDKELLNSLNKENFLKTALALVEDEHCPVCDTIFETLELKAIIEKKLRDLKTVANQRKEIEDELVSFKIQLDQLIYQLQQIKGYGALLIPKVEITAIEQYLVALQKKTKAIAAFLPIEDLISELGDYGSAPVELEPVIVALENGVNNIPEPSKQDAAKEFLILANEKLDAYRSAAATHKHAEEKEKRSASISKKYGDVVTSVLEQLYKDVEAKFAEYYRFINQDDESAFTAQLTASAGKLAFNVDFYGRGYFPPGAYHSEGHQDGMGLCLYLALMKHLLGDKFTFAVLDDVLMSVDSGHRREVCKLLKEKFPNTQFILTTHDSVWLKHMKTAGLIQSKSSLQFRKWDVDNGPNQWNDKDVWQEIENHLSLNDVGSAAYVLRNYLEYMATELSHRLRTRVEFRGDAQFSLGDLLPPATSQFSKLLGDGIKAAKSWQKIDLEEQLKQRKIAFDRLVTKSMVEQWQTNSSIHYNEWVNLQASEFRPVAAAFKGLMEGFSCTDIGCDSTLYVVPEKGEREMLRCSCGSVMINLKVK
;
A
#
# COMPACT_ATOMS: atom_id res chain seq x y z
N MET A 1 16.53 -7.34 -18.17
CA MET A 1 16.99 -6.47 -17.06
C MET A 1 18.34 -5.80 -17.33
N ILE A 2 18.66 -4.81 -16.49
CA ILE A 2 19.60 -3.71 -16.75
C ILE A 2 20.89 -3.84 -15.92
N LYS A 3 21.99 -3.23 -16.37
CA LYS A 3 23.17 -2.91 -15.57
C LYS A 3 23.52 -1.44 -15.77
N VAL A 4 23.82 -0.72 -14.70
CA VAL A 4 24.15 0.70 -14.75
C VAL A 4 25.64 0.88 -15.00
N LYS A 5 25.99 1.63 -16.05
CA LYS A 5 27.36 1.94 -16.46
C LYS A 5 27.82 3.24 -15.83
N SER A 6 27.05 4.32 -15.95
CA SER A 6 27.38 5.61 -15.34
C SER A 6 26.12 6.40 -14.98
N LEU A 7 26.28 7.39 -14.11
CA LEU A 7 25.24 8.29 -13.61
C LEU A 7 25.76 9.73 -13.58
N LYS A 8 24.99 10.66 -14.12
CA LYS A 8 25.19 12.10 -14.03
C LYS A 8 23.96 12.72 -13.38
N ILE A 9 24.16 13.52 -12.35
CA ILE A 9 23.13 14.16 -11.55
C ILE A 9 23.33 15.67 -11.64
N VAL A 10 22.29 16.43 -11.96
CA VAL A 10 22.33 17.89 -12.06
C VAL A 10 21.16 18.51 -11.30
N GLU A 11 21.45 19.40 -10.37
CA GLU A 11 20.51 20.17 -9.55
C GLU A 11 19.38 19.30 -8.95
N PHE A 12 19.74 18.17 -8.33
CA PHE A 12 18.80 17.14 -7.86
C PHE A 12 19.10 16.77 -6.40
N ARG A 13 18.09 16.84 -5.54
CA ARG A 13 18.15 16.57 -4.10
C ARG A 13 19.24 17.43 -3.43
N GLY A 14 20.26 16.84 -2.83
CA GLY A 14 21.41 17.57 -2.27
C GLY A 14 22.55 17.77 -3.27
N ILE A 15 22.37 17.49 -4.55
CA ILE A 15 23.47 17.38 -5.50
C ILE A 15 23.33 18.47 -6.57
N ARG A 16 24.39 19.29 -6.71
CA ARG A 16 24.50 20.35 -7.71
C ARG A 16 24.93 19.80 -9.06
N ASP A 17 26.09 19.17 -9.09
CA ASP A 17 26.60 18.42 -10.23
C ASP A 17 27.44 17.25 -9.71
N LEU A 18 27.13 16.03 -10.14
CA LEU A 18 27.89 14.84 -9.81
C LEU A 18 27.90 13.84 -10.96
N GLU A 19 29.08 13.33 -11.31
CA GLU A 19 29.24 12.23 -12.27
C GLU A 19 29.93 11.03 -11.61
N ILE A 20 29.38 9.83 -11.84
CA ILE A 20 29.89 8.57 -11.29
C ILE A 20 29.95 7.54 -12.42
N ASP A 21 31.11 6.88 -12.54
CA ASP A 21 31.29 5.74 -13.42
C ASP A 21 31.32 4.43 -12.61
N PHE A 22 30.29 3.61 -12.81
CA PHE A 22 30.15 2.30 -12.16
C PHE A 22 30.78 1.17 -12.97
N ASN A 23 31.07 1.38 -14.27
CA ASN A 23 31.60 0.37 -15.19
C ASN A 23 30.79 -0.95 -15.24
N SER A 24 29.48 -0.88 -14.98
CA SER A 24 28.60 -2.07 -14.89
C SER A 24 29.07 -3.11 -13.88
N LYS A 25 29.81 -2.69 -12.85
CA LYS A 25 30.28 -3.50 -11.72
C LYS A 25 29.56 -3.10 -10.44
N ASN A 26 29.69 -3.97 -9.42
CA ASN A 26 29.29 -3.62 -8.07
C ASN A 26 30.07 -2.38 -7.61
N PHE A 27 29.40 -1.47 -6.93
CA PHE A 27 29.98 -0.20 -6.52
C PHE A 27 29.48 0.20 -5.14
N ALA A 28 30.33 0.81 -4.33
CA ALA A 28 29.96 1.26 -2.99
C ALA A 28 30.19 2.76 -2.79
N VAL A 29 29.20 3.45 -2.22
CA VAL A 29 29.29 4.85 -1.80
C VAL A 29 29.35 4.88 -0.28
N SER A 30 30.46 5.34 0.29
CA SER A 30 30.61 5.48 1.74
C SER A 30 30.61 6.94 2.20
N GLY A 31 30.22 7.22 3.44
CA GLY A 31 30.27 8.59 4.00
C GLY A 31 29.35 8.76 5.20
N ARG A 32 29.60 9.75 6.06
CA ARG A 32 28.80 9.98 7.27
C ARG A 32 27.31 10.23 6.93
N ASN A 33 26.43 10.17 7.93
CA ASN A 33 25.04 10.55 7.72
C ASN A 33 24.94 12.02 7.29
N GLY A 34 24.05 12.31 6.33
CA GLY A 34 23.89 13.64 5.77
C GLY A 34 24.88 14.02 4.66
N THR A 35 25.81 13.15 4.26
CA THR A 35 26.79 13.47 3.18
C THR A 35 26.24 13.33 1.75
N GLY A 36 24.93 13.17 1.56
CA GLY A 36 24.32 13.07 0.21
C GLY A 36 24.25 11.67 -0.41
N LYS A 37 24.65 10.60 0.29
CA LYS A 37 24.63 9.20 -0.23
C LYS A 37 23.28 8.78 -0.81
N SER A 38 22.20 8.97 -0.05
CA SER A 38 20.85 8.60 -0.50
C SER A 38 20.38 9.43 -1.70
N GLY A 39 21.00 10.58 -1.99
CA GLY A 39 20.75 11.34 -3.21
C GLY A 39 21.13 10.58 -4.49
N ILE A 40 22.15 9.70 -4.42
CA ILE A 40 22.50 8.80 -5.52
C ILE A 40 21.43 7.73 -5.72
N VAL A 41 20.90 7.19 -4.62
CA VAL A 41 19.84 6.18 -4.65
C VAL A 41 18.57 6.78 -5.23
N ASP A 42 18.15 7.95 -4.73
CA ASP A 42 17.01 8.72 -5.25
C ASP A 42 17.19 9.02 -6.75
N ALA A 43 18.41 9.33 -7.20
CA ALA A 43 18.69 9.64 -8.60
C ALA A 43 18.60 8.40 -9.50
N LEU A 44 19.14 7.25 -9.06
CA LEU A 44 19.03 5.98 -9.79
C LEU A 44 17.57 5.52 -9.89
N GLU A 45 16.82 5.62 -8.78
CA GLU A 45 15.40 5.33 -8.76
C GLU A 45 14.67 6.23 -9.76
N PHE A 46 14.83 7.56 -9.61
CA PHE A 46 14.17 8.54 -10.46
C PHE A 46 14.47 8.33 -11.95
N ALA A 47 15.73 8.14 -12.33
CA ALA A 47 16.09 7.96 -13.74
C ALA A 47 15.37 6.76 -14.37
N LEU A 48 15.25 5.65 -13.62
CA LEU A 48 14.69 4.39 -14.12
C LEU A 48 13.17 4.32 -14.02
N THR A 49 12.56 4.88 -12.98
CA THR A 49 11.13 4.73 -12.68
C THR A 49 10.33 6.01 -12.92
N GLY A 50 10.93 7.18 -12.71
CA GLY A 50 10.26 8.48 -12.67
C GLY A 50 9.73 8.87 -11.31
N SER A 51 9.84 7.99 -10.32
CA SER A 51 9.41 8.23 -8.94
C SER A 51 10.60 8.20 -7.98
N ILE A 52 10.37 8.70 -6.76
CA ILE A 52 11.30 8.58 -5.64
C ILE A 52 10.49 8.07 -4.45
N SER A 53 10.74 6.84 -4.01
CA SER A 53 9.95 6.18 -2.97
C SER A 53 10.01 6.92 -1.64
N ARG A 54 11.10 7.64 -1.36
CA ARG A 54 11.23 8.51 -0.18
C ARG A 54 10.30 9.72 -0.19
N LEU A 55 9.86 10.16 -1.36
CA LEU A 55 8.96 11.31 -1.53
C LEU A 55 7.51 10.88 -1.74
N ALA A 56 7.21 9.58 -1.57
CA ALA A 56 5.89 9.02 -1.74
C ALA A 56 5.48 8.16 -0.52
N GLY A 57 4.17 7.83 -0.45
CA GLY A 57 3.60 6.94 0.55
C GLY A 57 3.24 7.60 1.89
N ALA A 58 2.90 6.78 2.88
CA ALA A 58 2.45 7.25 4.19
C ALA A 58 3.48 8.17 4.87
N GLY A 59 2.99 9.27 5.45
CA GLY A 59 3.82 10.28 6.13
C GLY A 59 4.45 11.34 5.22
N THR A 60 4.08 11.41 3.94
CA THR A 60 4.60 12.40 2.97
C THR A 60 3.62 13.51 2.60
N GLY A 61 2.57 13.73 3.41
CA GLY A 61 1.61 14.81 3.20
C GLY A 61 2.30 16.18 3.19
N GLY A 62 2.34 16.84 2.02
CA GLY A 62 3.06 18.10 1.80
C GLY A 62 4.38 17.96 1.03
N ILE A 63 4.81 16.74 0.71
CA ILE A 63 5.97 16.47 -0.13
C ILE A 63 5.48 16.13 -1.54
N SER A 64 6.12 16.72 -2.54
CA SER A 64 5.86 16.43 -3.96
C SER A 64 7.16 16.27 -4.73
N LEU A 65 7.15 15.37 -5.73
CA LEU A 65 8.33 15.13 -6.56
C LEU A 65 8.77 16.40 -7.30
N LYS A 66 7.84 17.17 -7.86
CA LYS A 66 8.14 18.39 -8.62
C LYS A 66 8.85 19.47 -7.79
N GLU A 67 8.49 19.59 -6.51
CA GLU A 67 9.04 20.61 -5.62
C GLU A 67 10.25 20.12 -4.82
N HIS A 68 10.34 18.82 -4.50
CA HIS A 68 11.31 18.28 -3.56
C HIS A 68 12.36 17.33 -4.18
N ALA A 69 12.20 16.95 -5.45
CA ALA A 69 13.27 16.29 -6.20
C ALA A 69 14.37 17.26 -6.68
N PRO A 70 14.07 18.50 -7.11
CA PRO A 70 15.12 19.46 -7.45
C PRO A 70 15.95 19.84 -6.23
N HIS A 71 17.17 20.34 -6.48
CA HIS A 71 17.96 20.97 -5.44
C HIS A 71 17.19 22.13 -4.79
N VAL A 72 17.48 22.41 -3.52
CA VAL A 72 16.74 23.38 -2.70
C VAL A 72 16.68 24.78 -3.34
N ASP A 73 17.71 25.16 -4.10
CA ASP A 73 17.76 26.44 -4.82
C ASP A 73 17.22 26.38 -6.26
N SER A 74 16.95 25.16 -6.75
CA SER A 74 16.36 24.89 -8.05
C SER A 74 14.88 24.47 -7.96
N ARG A 75 14.26 24.55 -6.77
CA ARG A 75 12.84 24.18 -6.53
C ARG A 75 11.86 24.86 -7.48
N LYS A 76 12.08 26.14 -7.80
CA LYS A 76 11.24 26.91 -8.74
C LYS A 76 11.61 26.67 -10.22
N LYS A 77 12.65 25.89 -10.49
CA LYS A 77 13.19 25.58 -11.83
C LYS A 77 13.32 24.06 -12.02
N PRO A 78 12.24 23.27 -11.94
CA PRO A 78 12.33 21.81 -12.09
C PRO A 78 12.91 21.37 -13.45
N ALA A 79 12.93 22.24 -14.46
CA ALA A 79 13.56 21.98 -15.76
C ALA A 79 15.10 21.94 -15.71
N SER A 80 15.75 22.58 -14.72
CA SER A 80 17.21 22.48 -14.55
C SER A 80 17.63 21.22 -13.81
N SER A 81 16.70 20.55 -13.13
CA SER A 81 16.95 19.32 -12.39
C SER A 81 16.79 18.10 -13.31
N LYS A 82 17.89 17.37 -13.51
CA LYS A 82 17.90 16.21 -14.39
C LYS A 82 18.89 15.14 -13.94
N VAL A 83 18.57 13.91 -14.30
CA VAL A 83 19.41 12.75 -14.07
C VAL A 83 19.61 12.02 -15.39
N ILE A 84 20.86 11.71 -15.71
CA ILE A 84 21.26 11.00 -16.92
C ILE A 84 21.96 9.72 -16.50
N VAL A 85 21.43 8.57 -16.92
CA VAL A 85 21.99 7.26 -16.61
C VAL A 85 22.34 6.52 -17.91
N LYS A 86 23.57 6.01 -17.99
CA LYS A 86 23.97 5.09 -19.07
C LYS A 86 23.84 3.67 -18.56
N VAL A 87 23.17 2.85 -19.34
CA VAL A 87 22.77 1.50 -18.94
C VAL A 87 23.06 0.49 -20.04
N HIS A 88 23.32 -0.75 -19.65
CA HIS A 88 23.42 -1.89 -20.52
C HIS A 88 22.17 -2.77 -20.33
N LEU A 89 21.39 -2.94 -21.40
CA LEU A 89 20.22 -3.81 -21.42
C LEU A 89 20.65 -5.22 -21.82
N SER A 90 20.76 -6.11 -20.83
CA SER A 90 21.38 -7.44 -20.99
C SER A 90 20.62 -8.33 -22.00
N GLU A 91 19.30 -8.20 -22.09
CA GLU A 91 18.46 -9.05 -22.96
C GLU A 91 18.63 -8.77 -24.44
N ILE A 92 18.87 -7.50 -24.79
CA ILE A 92 19.04 -7.07 -26.18
C ILE A 92 20.50 -6.71 -26.48
N ASN A 93 21.40 -6.86 -25.50
CA ASN A 93 22.82 -6.56 -25.57
C ASN A 93 23.12 -5.16 -26.16
N LYS A 94 22.42 -4.13 -25.66
CA LYS A 94 22.60 -2.74 -26.11
C LYS A 94 22.88 -1.79 -24.97
N GLU A 95 23.72 -0.80 -25.25
CA GLU A 95 23.91 0.37 -24.39
C GLU A 95 22.89 1.44 -24.73
N VAL A 96 22.34 2.07 -23.69
CA VAL A 96 21.30 3.09 -23.80
C VAL A 96 21.59 4.19 -22.79
N THR A 97 21.31 5.43 -23.17
CA THR A 97 21.31 6.59 -22.28
C THR A 97 19.87 6.99 -22.00
N ILE A 98 19.52 7.14 -20.73
CA ILE A 98 18.22 7.60 -20.25
C ILE A 98 18.45 8.93 -19.54
N GLU A 99 17.89 10.00 -20.08
CA GLU A 99 17.85 11.32 -19.46
C GLU A 99 16.42 11.60 -18.99
N ARG A 100 16.25 11.90 -17.70
CA ARG A 100 14.95 12.24 -17.12
C ARG A 100 15.05 13.58 -16.40
N CYS A 101 14.09 14.45 -16.65
CA CYS A 101 14.01 15.78 -16.07
C CYS A 101 12.83 15.86 -15.10
N VAL A 102 13.00 16.57 -13.98
CA VAL A 102 11.93 16.70 -12.96
C VAL A 102 10.72 17.46 -13.49
N SER A 103 10.90 18.33 -14.49
CA SER A 103 9.77 19.01 -15.14
C SER A 103 8.80 18.05 -15.84
N ASN A 104 9.32 16.96 -16.43
CA ASN A 104 8.58 15.94 -17.17
C ASN A 104 9.04 14.54 -16.72
N PRO A 105 8.68 14.11 -15.50
CA PRO A 105 9.19 12.87 -14.94
C PRO A 105 8.74 11.66 -15.75
N ASP A 106 7.54 11.62 -16.31
CA ASP A 106 7.01 10.42 -16.99
C ASP A 106 7.52 10.21 -18.44
N GLU A 107 8.21 11.20 -19.01
CA GLU A 107 8.65 11.21 -20.40
C GLU A 107 10.19 11.31 -20.51
N PRO A 108 10.92 10.22 -20.23
CA PRO A 108 12.39 10.24 -20.35
C PRO A 108 12.84 10.31 -21.80
N THR A 109 13.93 11.05 -22.04
CA THR A 109 14.65 11.03 -23.32
C THR A 109 15.56 9.81 -23.36
N VAL A 110 15.37 8.94 -24.36
CA VAL A 110 16.09 7.66 -24.48
C VAL A 110 16.89 7.63 -25.77
N VAL A 111 18.19 7.35 -25.69
CA VAL A 111 19.08 7.29 -26.86
C VAL A 111 19.94 6.03 -26.82
N PRO A 112 19.86 5.12 -27.81
CA PRO A 112 18.95 5.14 -28.98
C PRO A 112 17.50 4.70 -28.64
N SER A 113 16.51 5.22 -29.37
CA SER A 113 15.06 5.05 -29.10
C SER A 113 14.35 4.02 -30.01
N SER A 114 14.79 2.76 -30.01
CA SER A 114 14.06 1.70 -30.75
C SER A 114 12.86 1.15 -29.95
N PRO A 115 11.81 0.62 -30.60
CA PRO A 115 10.65 0.04 -29.91
C PRO A 115 11.02 -1.05 -28.88
N ALA A 116 12.01 -1.90 -29.20
CA ALA A 116 12.51 -2.92 -28.28
C ALA A 116 13.20 -2.32 -27.04
N ILE A 117 13.96 -1.23 -27.20
CA ILE A 117 14.61 -0.51 -26.09
C ILE A 117 13.55 0.16 -25.20
N LEU A 118 12.59 0.85 -25.80
CA LEU A 118 11.51 1.50 -25.06
C LEU A 118 10.65 0.48 -24.30
N GLY A 119 10.39 -0.68 -24.90
CA GLY A 119 9.74 -1.81 -24.24
C GLY A 119 10.52 -2.31 -23.01
N ALA A 120 11.83 -2.53 -23.16
CA ALA A 120 12.69 -2.98 -22.06
C ALA A 120 12.80 -1.95 -20.93
N ILE A 121 12.89 -0.66 -21.24
CA ILE A 121 12.88 0.42 -20.22
C ILE A 121 11.54 0.48 -19.51
N LYS A 122 10.43 0.33 -20.24
CA LYS A 122 9.09 0.29 -19.65
C LYS A 122 8.88 -0.94 -18.76
N GLU A 123 9.53 -2.06 -19.06
CA GLU A 123 9.57 -3.22 -18.16
C GLU A 123 10.37 -2.90 -16.89
N VAL A 124 11.56 -2.28 -17.01
CA VAL A 124 12.37 -1.87 -15.83
C VAL A 124 11.64 -0.83 -14.97
N SER A 125 10.94 0.14 -15.57
CA SER A 125 10.16 1.14 -14.82
C SER A 125 8.96 0.53 -14.11
N ARG A 126 8.49 -0.63 -14.59
CA ARG A 126 7.54 -1.51 -13.89
C ARG A 126 8.25 -2.45 -12.92
N HIS A 127 9.47 -2.17 -12.46
CA HIS A 127 10.12 -2.95 -11.41
C HIS A 127 10.95 -2.05 -10.46
N PRO A 128 10.36 -1.05 -9.77
CA PRO A 128 11.03 -0.19 -8.79
C PRO A 128 11.64 -0.97 -7.61
N GLU A 129 11.28 -2.24 -7.44
CA GLU A 129 11.72 -3.12 -6.35
C GLU A 129 13.25 -3.39 -6.37
N PHE A 130 14.01 -2.82 -7.31
CA PHE A 130 15.48 -2.87 -7.28
C PHE A 130 16.08 -1.99 -6.19
N THR A 131 15.37 -0.99 -5.65
CA THR A 131 15.87 -0.20 -4.51
C THR A 131 15.41 -0.80 -3.20
N LEU A 132 16.33 -0.89 -2.24
CA LEU A 132 16.03 -1.31 -0.88
C LEU A 132 16.75 -0.42 0.12
N SER A 133 15.97 0.22 0.99
CA SER A 133 16.43 1.03 2.12
C SER A 133 16.11 0.35 3.45
N ARG A 134 16.76 0.78 4.54
CA ARG A 134 16.39 0.31 5.90
C ARG A 134 14.91 0.54 6.23
N ARG A 135 14.31 1.61 5.72
CA ARG A 135 12.87 1.90 5.93
C ARG A 135 11.98 0.81 5.33
N GLU A 136 12.32 0.32 4.14
CA GLU A 136 11.58 -0.76 3.46
C GLU A 136 11.83 -2.11 4.11
N LEU A 137 13.07 -2.39 4.52
CA LEU A 137 13.42 -3.60 5.26
C LEU A 137 12.54 -3.81 6.50
N ILE A 138 12.42 -2.75 7.31
CA ILE A 138 11.62 -2.77 8.54
C ILE A 138 10.15 -3.07 8.23
N LYS A 139 9.61 -2.58 7.11
CA LYS A 139 8.22 -2.84 6.71
C LYS A 139 7.95 -4.32 6.47
N TYR A 140 8.89 -5.06 5.89
CA TYR A 140 8.72 -6.49 5.63
C TYR A 140 8.81 -7.35 6.90
N VAL A 141 9.52 -6.87 7.92
CA VAL A 141 9.84 -7.65 9.12
C VAL A 141 8.91 -7.30 10.29
N LEU A 142 8.78 -6.02 10.64
CA LEU A 142 8.20 -5.56 11.91
C LEU A 142 6.74 -5.09 11.84
N THR A 143 6.14 -4.98 10.66
CA THR A 143 4.73 -4.56 10.53
C THR A 143 3.75 -5.68 10.92
N GLY A 144 2.50 -5.31 11.22
CA GLY A 144 1.44 -6.27 11.51
C GLY A 144 1.14 -7.20 10.32
N PRO A 145 0.58 -8.40 10.52
CA PRO A 145 0.40 -9.40 9.46
C PRO A 145 -0.39 -8.91 8.23
N GLY A 146 -1.39 -8.04 8.41
CA GLY A 146 -2.15 -7.47 7.30
C GLY A 146 -1.31 -6.51 6.46
N GLU A 147 -0.65 -5.55 7.11
CA GLU A 147 0.21 -4.59 6.41
C GLU A 147 1.44 -5.25 5.78
N ARG A 148 2.04 -6.25 6.44
CA ARG A 148 3.12 -7.06 5.87
C ARG A 148 2.67 -7.76 4.59
N ALA A 149 1.48 -8.34 4.58
CA ALA A 149 0.93 -8.98 3.38
C ALA A 149 0.78 -7.97 2.24
N LYS A 150 0.28 -6.76 2.52
CA LYS A 150 0.19 -5.70 1.50
C LYS A 150 1.55 -5.27 0.98
N GLU A 151 2.52 -5.00 1.86
CA GLU A 151 3.86 -4.55 1.49
C GLU A 151 4.60 -5.60 0.65
N ILE A 152 4.50 -6.89 1.04
CA ILE A 152 5.10 -7.98 0.27
C ILE A 152 4.32 -8.25 -1.02
N GLN A 153 2.99 -8.21 -1.02
CA GLN A 153 2.21 -8.32 -2.24
C GLN A 153 2.47 -7.17 -3.21
N ALA A 154 2.71 -5.96 -2.72
CA ALA A 154 3.10 -4.81 -3.55
C ALA A 154 4.49 -5.03 -4.16
N LEU A 155 5.45 -5.51 -3.36
CA LEU A 155 6.76 -5.94 -3.85
C LEU A 155 6.65 -7.06 -4.91
N LEU A 156 5.70 -7.98 -4.73
CA LEU A 156 5.41 -9.08 -5.66
C LEU A 156 4.48 -8.67 -6.82
N ARG A 157 3.95 -7.44 -6.82
CA ARG A 157 2.97 -6.92 -7.81
C ARG A 157 1.68 -7.72 -7.93
N LEU A 158 1.20 -8.21 -6.81
CA LEU A 158 0.00 -9.05 -6.71
C LEU A 158 -1.26 -8.24 -6.38
N GLU A 159 -1.20 -6.90 -6.38
CA GLU A 159 -2.33 -6.04 -6.00
C GLU A 159 -3.52 -6.23 -6.93
N LYS A 160 -3.27 -6.47 -8.23
CA LYS A 160 -4.33 -6.75 -9.20
C LYS A 160 -5.09 -8.03 -8.88
N ILE A 161 -4.39 -9.06 -8.39
CA ILE A 161 -5.01 -10.33 -8.02
C ILE A 161 -6.00 -10.10 -6.88
N GLU A 162 -5.60 -9.27 -5.91
CA GLU A 162 -6.41 -8.89 -4.77
C GLU A 162 -7.58 -7.97 -5.15
N GLN A 163 -7.37 -7.01 -6.05
CA GLN A 163 -8.45 -6.16 -6.57
C GLN A 163 -9.55 -6.99 -7.25
N VAL A 164 -9.17 -7.97 -8.07
CA VAL A 164 -10.12 -8.89 -8.70
C VAL A 164 -10.85 -9.74 -7.65
N ARG A 165 -10.15 -10.22 -6.61
CA ARG A 165 -10.75 -10.96 -5.47
C ARG A 165 -11.86 -10.14 -4.81
N THR A 166 -11.53 -8.90 -4.44
CA THR A 166 -12.47 -7.98 -3.77
C THR A 166 -13.65 -7.63 -4.67
N LEU A 167 -13.41 -7.38 -5.97
CA LEU A 167 -14.49 -7.08 -6.91
C LEU A 167 -15.46 -8.27 -7.06
N LEU A 168 -14.96 -9.50 -7.22
CA LEU A 168 -15.78 -10.70 -7.29
C LEU A 168 -16.60 -10.91 -6.02
N GLN A 169 -16.01 -10.64 -4.86
CA GLN A 169 -16.71 -10.72 -3.57
C GLN A 169 -17.82 -9.66 -3.47
N LYS A 170 -17.57 -8.42 -3.91
CA LYS A 170 -18.59 -7.36 -3.97
C LYS A 170 -19.75 -7.76 -4.88
N ILE A 171 -19.48 -8.36 -6.04
CA ILE A 171 -20.51 -8.86 -6.97
C ILE A 171 -21.35 -9.97 -6.32
N ALA A 172 -20.71 -10.97 -5.70
CA ALA A 172 -21.41 -12.07 -5.04
C ALA A 172 -22.32 -11.57 -3.89
N ASN A 173 -21.82 -10.61 -3.10
CA ASN A 173 -22.61 -10.00 -2.03
C ASN A 173 -23.79 -9.17 -2.57
N ALA A 174 -23.61 -8.46 -3.68
CA ALA A 174 -24.69 -7.71 -4.32
C ALA A 174 -25.80 -8.66 -4.82
N ASP A 175 -25.43 -9.71 -5.56
CA ASP A 175 -26.40 -10.69 -6.07
C ASP A 175 -27.19 -11.37 -4.94
N LYS A 176 -26.53 -11.66 -3.80
CA LYS A 176 -27.19 -12.22 -2.62
C LYS A 176 -28.19 -11.27 -1.97
N ARG A 177 -27.92 -9.96 -1.97
CA ARG A 177 -28.84 -8.95 -1.42
C ARG A 177 -30.12 -8.83 -2.23
N ASP A 178 -30.06 -9.04 -3.55
CA ASP A 178 -31.19 -8.88 -4.46
C ASP A 178 -32.24 -10.01 -4.34
N ILE A 179 -31.88 -11.19 -3.80
CA ILE A 179 -32.77 -12.36 -3.73
C ILE A 179 -34.00 -12.10 -2.85
N SER A 180 -33.80 -11.56 -1.64
CA SER A 180 -34.88 -11.43 -0.66
C SER A 180 -36.01 -10.50 -1.13
N PRO A 181 -35.74 -9.28 -1.66
CA PRO A 181 -36.78 -8.43 -2.23
C PRO A 181 -37.55 -9.09 -3.39
N LEU A 182 -36.85 -9.80 -4.27
CA LEU A 182 -37.47 -10.50 -5.40
C LEU A 182 -38.34 -11.68 -4.95
N ALA A 183 -37.97 -12.35 -3.85
CA ALA A 183 -38.77 -13.42 -3.26
C ALA A 183 -40.10 -12.87 -2.73
N THR A 184 -40.06 -11.72 -2.05
CA THR A 184 -41.26 -11.02 -1.57
C THR A 184 -42.19 -10.64 -2.72
N ILE A 185 -41.66 -10.07 -3.80
CA ILE A 185 -42.45 -9.70 -4.99
C ILE A 185 -43.12 -10.94 -5.62
N ARG A 186 -42.38 -12.04 -5.74
CA ARG A 186 -42.92 -13.32 -6.23
C ARG A 186 -44.06 -13.81 -5.35
N ASP A 187 -43.89 -13.77 -4.03
CA ASP A 187 -44.88 -14.28 -3.08
C ASP A 187 -46.14 -13.43 -3.05
N GLN A 188 -46.01 -12.11 -3.16
CA GLN A 188 -47.15 -11.19 -3.34
C GLN A 188 -47.90 -11.48 -4.64
N ALA A 189 -47.20 -11.61 -5.78
CA ALA A 189 -47.82 -11.94 -7.06
C ALA A 189 -48.55 -13.29 -7.02
N LYS A 190 -48.00 -14.28 -6.29
CA LYS A 190 -48.64 -15.57 -6.05
C LYS A 190 -49.95 -15.40 -5.27
N GLN A 191 -49.94 -14.61 -4.20
CA GLN A 191 -51.14 -14.34 -3.41
C GLN A 191 -52.23 -13.67 -4.26
N HIS A 192 -51.87 -12.68 -5.09
CA HIS A 192 -52.83 -12.03 -5.99
C HIS A 192 -53.47 -12.99 -7.00
N LEU A 193 -52.69 -13.93 -7.55
CA LEU A 193 -53.24 -14.99 -8.41
C LEU A 193 -54.24 -15.86 -7.64
N LEU A 194 -53.88 -16.31 -6.43
CA LEU A 194 -54.75 -17.15 -5.61
C LEU A 194 -56.06 -16.43 -5.25
N THR A 195 -55.98 -15.17 -4.85
CA THR A 195 -57.17 -14.34 -4.58
C THR A 195 -58.05 -14.21 -5.82
N SER A 196 -57.47 -13.99 -7.02
CA SER A 196 -58.25 -13.87 -8.27
C SER A 196 -58.98 -15.17 -8.65
N LEU A 197 -58.49 -16.31 -8.20
CA LEU A 197 -59.09 -17.62 -8.42
C LEU A 197 -60.01 -18.06 -7.27
N GLY A 198 -60.15 -17.27 -6.20
CA GLY A 198 -60.90 -17.66 -5.01
C GLY A 198 -60.27 -18.82 -4.23
N LEU A 199 -58.96 -19.03 -4.38
CA LEU A 199 -58.22 -20.11 -3.74
C LEU A 199 -57.40 -19.61 -2.56
N THR A 200 -57.28 -20.44 -1.53
CA THR A 200 -56.41 -20.18 -0.37
C THR A 200 -55.02 -20.82 -0.54
N SER A 201 -54.87 -21.77 -1.47
CA SER A 201 -53.61 -22.44 -1.74
C SER A 201 -53.46 -22.79 -3.23
N ALA A 202 -52.22 -22.85 -3.69
CA ALA A 202 -51.89 -23.19 -5.07
C ALA A 202 -51.98 -24.71 -5.27
N ASN A 203 -53.14 -25.20 -5.68
CA ASN A 203 -53.33 -26.57 -6.13
C ASN A 203 -53.67 -26.58 -7.62
N THR A 204 -52.81 -27.20 -8.43
CA THR A 204 -52.95 -27.29 -9.89
C THR A 204 -54.31 -27.84 -10.33
N GLU A 205 -54.82 -28.87 -9.67
CA GLU A 205 -56.13 -29.46 -10.00
C GLU A 205 -57.27 -28.48 -9.72
N GLN A 206 -57.18 -27.72 -8.61
CA GLN A 206 -58.18 -26.73 -8.25
C GLN A 206 -58.15 -25.52 -9.20
N ILE A 207 -56.96 -25.07 -9.60
CA ILE A 207 -56.79 -24.01 -10.59
C ILE A 207 -57.44 -24.42 -11.91
N LEU A 208 -57.10 -25.62 -12.42
CA LEU A 208 -57.69 -26.13 -13.68
C LEU A 208 -59.20 -26.29 -13.58
N LYS A 209 -59.72 -26.79 -12.46
CA LYS A 209 -61.16 -26.94 -12.24
C LYS A 209 -61.89 -25.59 -12.35
N ILE A 210 -61.46 -24.58 -11.61
CA ILE A 210 -62.10 -23.25 -11.59
C ILE A 210 -62.01 -22.56 -12.95
N VAL A 211 -60.84 -22.68 -13.61
CA VAL A 211 -60.64 -22.12 -14.96
C VAL A 211 -61.54 -22.84 -15.97
N ASN A 212 -61.61 -24.17 -15.96
CA ASN A 212 -62.44 -24.95 -16.89
C ASN A 212 -63.94 -24.74 -16.67
N GLU A 213 -64.40 -24.55 -15.43
CA GLU A 213 -65.79 -24.18 -15.12
C GLU A 213 -66.20 -22.87 -15.82
N ASN A 214 -65.30 -21.89 -15.89
CA ASN A 214 -65.52 -20.62 -16.62
C ASN A 214 -65.37 -20.79 -18.14
N ARG A 215 -64.41 -21.59 -18.60
CA ARG A 215 -64.22 -21.90 -20.04
C ARG A 215 -65.42 -22.62 -20.66
N LYS A 216 -66.05 -23.52 -19.90
CA LYS A 216 -67.24 -24.26 -20.34
C LYS A 216 -68.45 -23.34 -20.59
N GLN A 217 -68.59 -22.26 -19.80
CA GLN A 217 -69.66 -21.26 -20.00
C GLN A 217 -69.52 -20.50 -21.33
N LEU A 218 -68.31 -20.45 -21.86
CA LEU A 218 -67.96 -19.78 -23.13
C LEU A 218 -67.89 -20.75 -24.32
N GLY A 219 -68.14 -22.04 -24.12
CA GLY A 219 -67.98 -23.06 -25.16
C GLY A 219 -66.52 -23.31 -25.57
N LEU A 220 -65.55 -22.93 -24.73
CA LEU A 220 -64.12 -23.14 -24.99
C LEU A 220 -63.70 -24.57 -24.59
N SER A 221 -62.67 -25.08 -25.25
CA SER A 221 -62.05 -26.37 -24.91
C SER A 221 -61.44 -26.33 -23.51
N GLU A 222 -61.62 -27.42 -22.74
CA GLU A 222 -61.01 -27.58 -21.42
C GLU A 222 -59.49 -27.64 -21.51
N LEU A 223 -58.81 -27.00 -20.56
CA LEU A 223 -57.37 -27.12 -20.37
C LEU A 223 -57.07 -28.40 -19.62
N THR A 224 -56.26 -29.28 -20.20
CA THR A 224 -55.90 -30.58 -19.61
C THR A 224 -54.68 -30.50 -18.70
N GLU A 225 -53.81 -29.50 -18.91
CA GLU A 225 -52.56 -29.32 -18.17
C GLU A 225 -52.30 -27.86 -17.82
N PHE A 226 -51.68 -27.65 -16.66
CA PHE A 226 -51.17 -26.34 -16.21
C PHE A 226 -49.64 -26.37 -16.18
N ASN A 227 -49.03 -25.85 -17.24
CA ASN A 227 -47.59 -25.78 -17.44
C ASN A 227 -47.15 -24.32 -17.69
N SER A 228 -45.93 -24.09 -18.17
CA SER A 228 -45.40 -22.74 -18.41
C SER A 228 -46.06 -22.01 -19.59
N THR A 229 -46.72 -22.71 -20.51
CA THR A 229 -47.36 -22.13 -21.71
C THR A 229 -48.88 -22.04 -21.61
N THR A 230 -49.50 -22.69 -20.63
CA THR A 230 -50.95 -22.63 -20.41
C THR A 230 -51.44 -21.19 -20.27
N SER A 231 -52.43 -20.80 -21.07
CA SER A 231 -53.07 -19.49 -20.99
C SER A 231 -54.57 -19.66 -20.73
N PHE A 232 -55.08 -19.03 -19.68
CA PHE A 232 -56.51 -19.15 -19.33
C PHE A 232 -57.42 -18.53 -20.41
N ARG A 233 -56.86 -17.63 -21.23
CA ARG A 233 -57.55 -16.97 -22.35
C ARG A 233 -57.46 -17.72 -23.69
N GLU A 234 -56.88 -18.92 -23.73
CA GLU A 234 -56.75 -19.67 -24.99
C GLU A 234 -58.11 -19.95 -25.64
N GLY A 235 -58.27 -19.60 -26.92
CA GLY A 235 -59.54 -19.75 -27.66
C GLY A 235 -60.54 -18.59 -27.49
N LEU A 236 -60.26 -17.58 -26.65
CA LEU A 236 -61.07 -16.35 -26.60
C LEU A 236 -60.85 -15.52 -27.87
N ASN A 237 -61.91 -15.30 -28.66
CA ASN A 237 -61.92 -14.30 -29.73
C ASN A 237 -61.95 -12.90 -29.10
N VAL A 238 -60.77 -12.33 -28.85
CA VAL A 238 -60.64 -10.94 -28.40
C VAL A 238 -60.53 -10.05 -29.65
N THR A 239 -61.67 -9.69 -30.26
CA THR A 239 -61.70 -8.66 -31.30
C THR A 239 -61.31 -7.33 -30.68
N LYS A 240 -60.25 -6.68 -31.19
CA LYS A 240 -59.68 -5.42 -30.68
C LYS A 240 -60.63 -4.19 -30.65
N GLN A 241 -61.92 -4.33 -30.96
CA GLN A 241 -62.85 -3.21 -31.17
C GLN A 241 -64.13 -3.23 -30.32
N GLU A 242 -64.34 -4.18 -29.41
CA GLU A 242 -65.46 -4.12 -28.45
C GLU A 242 -64.95 -3.75 -27.05
N GLN A 243 -64.46 -2.51 -26.91
CA GLN A 243 -64.30 -1.85 -25.61
C GLN A 243 -65.60 -1.13 -25.26
N GLN A 244 -66.63 -1.87 -24.87
CA GLN A 244 -67.84 -1.27 -24.28
C GLN A 244 -68.35 -2.05 -23.06
N SER A 245 -67.47 -2.16 -22.07
CA SER A 245 -67.73 -1.86 -20.66
C SER A 245 -66.38 -1.90 -19.94
N VAL A 246 -65.82 -0.73 -19.59
CA VAL A 246 -64.44 -0.61 -19.07
C VAL A 246 -64.30 -1.12 -17.62
N ILE A 247 -65.41 -1.54 -17.00
CA ILE A 247 -65.46 -2.07 -15.64
C ILE A 247 -66.40 -3.29 -15.63
N SER A 248 -65.90 -4.44 -15.17
CA SER A 248 -66.72 -5.62 -14.88
C SER A 248 -67.63 -5.33 -13.68
N LYS A 249 -68.95 -5.40 -13.85
CA LYS A 249 -69.89 -5.18 -12.74
C LYS A 249 -69.67 -6.17 -11.60
N VAL A 250 -69.53 -7.46 -11.92
CA VAL A 250 -69.37 -8.53 -10.94
C VAL A 250 -68.07 -8.37 -10.16
N THR A 251 -66.95 -8.12 -10.84
CA THR A 251 -65.65 -7.92 -10.18
C THR A 251 -65.62 -6.60 -9.40
N ALA A 252 -66.22 -5.53 -9.92
CA ALA A 252 -66.26 -4.25 -9.23
C ALA A 252 -67.10 -4.29 -7.95
N LEU A 253 -68.27 -4.95 -7.97
CA LEU A 253 -69.07 -5.18 -6.77
C LEU A 253 -68.34 -6.09 -5.77
N ALA A 254 -67.67 -7.14 -6.23
CA ALA A 254 -66.88 -8.00 -5.36
C ALA A 254 -65.71 -7.24 -4.70
N ASN A 255 -65.00 -6.40 -5.45
CA ASN A 255 -63.91 -5.58 -4.92
C ASN A 255 -64.42 -4.53 -3.92
N LEU A 256 -65.56 -3.89 -4.19
CA LEU A 256 -66.20 -2.93 -3.26
C LEU A 256 -66.71 -3.62 -1.99
N ALA A 257 -67.33 -4.80 -2.11
CA ALA A 257 -67.77 -5.59 -0.97
C ALA A 257 -66.58 -6.06 -0.10
N ASN A 258 -65.49 -6.50 -0.74
CA ASN A 258 -64.27 -6.88 -0.06
C ASN A 258 -63.63 -5.68 0.64
N LEU A 259 -63.59 -4.51 -0.01
CA LEU A 259 -63.14 -3.28 0.63
C LEU A 259 -63.98 -2.96 1.87
N ARG A 260 -65.31 -3.00 1.79
CA ARG A 260 -66.17 -2.77 2.97
C ARG A 260 -65.87 -3.75 4.10
N GLN A 261 -65.70 -5.03 3.78
CA GLN A 261 -65.35 -6.04 4.77
C GLN A 261 -63.98 -5.75 5.40
N GLN A 262 -62.99 -5.36 4.60
CA GLN A 262 -61.66 -5.02 5.10
C GLN A 262 -61.65 -3.74 5.93
N LEU A 263 -62.36 -2.69 5.50
CA LEU A 263 -62.51 -1.45 6.27
C LEU A 263 -63.23 -1.69 7.59
N LYS A 264 -64.27 -2.53 7.60
CA LYS A 264 -64.91 -2.94 8.84
C LYS A 264 -63.95 -3.70 9.76
N SER A 265 -63.23 -4.67 9.21
CA SER A 265 -62.22 -5.42 9.98
C SER A 265 -61.03 -4.57 10.43
N TYR A 266 -60.77 -3.44 9.75
CA TYR A 266 -59.73 -2.50 10.14
C TYR A 266 -60.21 -1.57 11.26
N ASN A 267 -61.46 -1.11 11.18
CA ASN A 267 -62.05 -0.21 12.16
C ASN A 267 -62.51 -0.90 13.45
N GLU A 268 -62.94 -2.16 13.37
CA GLU A 268 -63.63 -2.88 14.47
C GLU A 268 -63.03 -4.27 14.74
N GLY A 269 -61.81 -4.57 14.27
CA GLY A 269 -61.22 -5.90 14.32
C GLY A 269 -60.36 -6.19 15.56
N ALA A 270 -60.20 -7.48 15.89
CA ALA A 270 -59.33 -7.94 16.99
C ALA A 270 -57.83 -7.59 16.79
N LEU A 271 -57.41 -7.31 15.56
CA LEU A 271 -56.08 -6.79 15.26
C LEU A 271 -55.90 -5.34 15.74
N THR A 272 -56.98 -4.58 15.89
CA THR A 272 -56.94 -3.21 16.42
C THR A 272 -56.69 -3.23 17.93
N ASP A 273 -57.33 -4.13 18.66
CA ASP A 273 -57.06 -4.32 20.10
C ASP A 273 -55.61 -4.80 20.35
N ALA A 274 -55.12 -5.72 19.52
CA ALA A 274 -53.73 -6.20 19.59
C ALA A 274 -52.71 -5.10 19.18
N PHE A 275 -53.13 -4.12 18.40
CA PHE A 275 -52.28 -3.01 17.98
C PHE A 275 -52.02 -2.04 19.13
N ASP A 276 -53.01 -1.78 19.98
CA ASP A 276 -52.88 -0.91 21.15
C ASP A 276 -51.80 -1.43 22.11
N GLU A 277 -51.77 -2.74 22.38
CA GLU A 277 -50.72 -3.36 23.21
C GLU A 277 -49.30 -3.19 22.63
N VAL A 278 -49.17 -3.26 21.30
CA VAL A 278 -47.89 -3.09 20.61
C VAL A 278 -47.46 -1.63 20.62
N ILE A 279 -48.39 -0.70 20.45
CA ILE A 279 -48.11 0.74 20.54
C ILE A 279 -47.72 1.16 21.94
N GLU A 280 -48.37 0.66 23.00
CA GLU A 280 -47.96 0.93 24.38
C GLU A 280 -46.50 0.53 24.62
N ARG A 281 -46.10 -0.64 24.10
CA ARG A 281 -44.70 -1.08 24.17
C ARG A 281 -43.76 -0.15 23.40
N ILE A 282 -44.15 0.30 22.21
CA ILE A 282 -43.36 1.25 21.40
C ILE A 282 -43.26 2.61 22.11
N GLU A 283 -44.31 3.08 22.76
CA GLU A 283 -44.31 4.31 23.55
C GLU A 283 -43.37 4.21 24.76
N VAL A 284 -43.32 3.06 25.44
CA VAL A 284 -42.33 2.80 26.50
C VAL A 284 -40.90 2.93 25.95
N LEU A 285 -40.63 2.42 24.74
CA LEU A 285 -39.31 2.62 24.10
C LEU A 285 -39.01 4.10 23.83
N ASN A 286 -40.03 4.90 23.52
CA ASN A 286 -39.87 6.32 23.21
C ASN A 286 -39.59 7.16 24.47
N VAL A 287 -40.21 6.80 25.60
CA VAL A 287 -40.05 7.52 26.88
C VAL A 287 -38.72 7.17 27.57
N ASP A 288 -38.25 5.92 27.43
CA ASP A 288 -36.95 5.51 27.96
C ASP A 288 -35.79 6.00 27.08
N LYS A 289 -35.19 7.13 27.48
CA LYS A 289 -34.07 7.76 26.76
C LYS A 289 -32.83 6.87 26.65
N GLU A 290 -32.54 6.00 27.63
CA GLU A 290 -31.37 5.12 27.58
C GLU A 290 -31.58 4.01 26.56
N LEU A 291 -32.79 3.45 26.55
CA LEU A 291 -33.16 2.38 25.65
C LEU A 291 -33.32 2.87 24.20
N LEU A 292 -33.92 4.05 24.01
CA LEU A 292 -34.02 4.72 22.70
C LEU A 292 -32.64 5.05 22.12
N ASN A 293 -31.71 5.55 22.94
CA ASN A 293 -30.32 5.75 22.50
C ASN A 293 -29.65 4.43 22.11
N SER A 294 -29.92 3.35 22.85
CA SER A 294 -29.38 2.03 22.56
C SER A 294 -29.92 1.47 21.23
N LEU A 295 -31.21 1.68 20.93
CA LEU A 295 -31.83 1.33 19.65
C LEU A 295 -31.24 2.12 18.48
N ASN A 296 -31.11 3.45 18.62
CA ASN A 296 -30.50 4.29 17.59
C ASN A 296 -29.04 3.90 17.35
N LYS A 297 -28.30 3.61 18.42
CA LYS A 297 -26.91 3.14 18.34
C LYS A 297 -26.80 1.78 17.66
N GLU A 298 -27.70 0.85 17.96
CA GLU A 298 -27.79 -0.46 17.31
C GLU A 298 -28.00 -0.31 15.80
N ASN A 299 -28.97 0.50 15.40
CA ASN A 299 -29.28 0.76 13.99
C ASN A 299 -28.13 1.43 13.25
N PHE A 300 -27.49 2.42 13.89
CA PHE A 300 -26.30 3.08 13.37
C PHE A 300 -25.16 2.08 13.17
N LEU A 301 -24.89 1.22 14.16
CA LEU A 301 -23.81 0.22 14.07
C LEU A 301 -24.07 -0.83 12.99
N LYS A 302 -25.32 -1.28 12.80
CA LYS A 302 -25.71 -2.15 11.67
C LYS A 302 -25.44 -1.47 10.32
N THR A 303 -25.85 -0.22 10.18
CA THR A 303 -25.64 0.56 8.96
C THR A 303 -24.15 0.79 8.70
N ALA A 304 -23.40 1.18 9.74
CA ALA A 304 -21.96 1.34 9.67
C ALA A 304 -21.28 0.03 9.25
N LEU A 305 -21.67 -1.13 9.83
CA LEU A 305 -21.12 -2.44 9.47
C LEU A 305 -21.31 -2.76 7.98
N ALA A 306 -22.47 -2.40 7.41
CA ALA A 306 -22.76 -2.59 6.00
C ALA A 306 -21.95 -1.66 5.07
N LEU A 307 -21.55 -0.48 5.57
CA LEU A 307 -20.78 0.53 4.84
C LEU A 307 -19.26 0.38 5.02
N VAL A 308 -18.79 -0.45 5.96
CA VAL A 308 -17.36 -0.76 6.12
C VAL A 308 -16.90 -1.67 4.96
N GLU A 309 -16.57 -1.05 3.83
CA GLU A 309 -16.02 -1.71 2.64
C GLU A 309 -14.50 -1.57 2.51
N ASP A 310 -13.91 -0.50 3.05
CA ASP A 310 -12.49 -0.15 2.90
C ASP A 310 -11.80 0.03 4.27
N GLU A 311 -10.55 0.52 4.28
CA GLU A 311 -9.73 0.75 5.50
C GLU A 311 -10.04 2.06 6.23
N HIS A 312 -11.07 2.78 5.79
CA HIS A 312 -11.48 4.05 6.39
C HIS A 312 -12.77 3.84 7.17
N CYS A 313 -12.81 4.37 8.39
CA CYS A 313 -14.07 4.47 9.12
C CYS A 313 -15.02 5.38 8.33
N PRO A 314 -16.23 4.93 7.96
CA PRO A 314 -17.17 5.70 7.14
C PRO A 314 -17.76 6.94 7.84
N VAL A 315 -17.30 7.24 9.06
CA VAL A 315 -17.80 8.31 9.93
C VAL A 315 -16.75 9.39 10.17
N CYS A 316 -15.50 8.99 10.41
CA CYS A 316 -14.42 9.91 10.79
C CYS A 316 -13.19 9.81 9.88
N ASP A 317 -13.23 8.98 8.83
CA ASP A 317 -12.14 8.70 7.89
C ASP A 317 -10.82 8.25 8.54
N THR A 318 -10.82 7.96 9.84
CA THR A 318 -9.68 7.36 10.51
C THR A 318 -9.39 6.01 9.88
N ILE A 319 -8.12 5.78 9.57
CA ILE A 319 -7.64 4.51 9.03
C ILE A 319 -7.72 3.46 10.13
N PHE A 320 -8.52 2.42 9.92
CA PHE A 320 -8.62 1.25 10.78
C PHE A 320 -8.42 -0.02 9.94
N GLU A 321 -7.85 -1.07 10.53
CA GLU A 321 -7.89 -2.39 9.88
C GLU A 321 -9.36 -2.80 9.73
N THR A 322 -9.84 -3.01 8.50
CA THR A 322 -11.26 -3.28 8.18
C THR A 322 -11.84 -4.43 9.03
N LEU A 323 -11.04 -5.46 9.31
CA LEU A 323 -11.41 -6.59 10.17
C LEU A 323 -11.50 -6.21 11.65
N GLU A 324 -10.62 -5.34 12.13
CA GLU A 324 -10.63 -4.86 13.50
C GLU A 324 -11.83 -3.94 13.73
N LEU A 325 -12.10 -3.01 12.82
CA LEU A 325 -13.29 -2.15 12.88
C LEU A 325 -14.58 -2.99 12.83
N LYS A 326 -14.66 -3.98 11.94
CA LYS A 326 -15.77 -4.95 11.90
C LYS A 326 -15.90 -5.70 13.22
N ALA A 327 -14.80 -6.22 13.78
CA ALA A 327 -14.82 -6.93 15.05
C ALA A 327 -15.24 -6.05 16.23
N ILE A 328 -14.84 -4.76 16.25
CA ILE A 328 -15.27 -3.78 17.24
C ILE A 328 -16.76 -3.50 17.11
N ILE A 329 -17.25 -3.27 15.89
CA ILE A 329 -18.68 -3.03 15.62
C ILE A 329 -19.50 -4.26 16.00
N GLU A 330 -19.07 -5.47 15.62
CA GLU A 330 -19.71 -6.72 15.99
C GLU A 330 -19.72 -6.96 17.50
N LYS A 331 -18.63 -6.61 18.20
CA LYS A 331 -18.59 -6.67 19.67
C LYS A 331 -19.63 -5.73 20.28
N LYS A 332 -19.68 -4.48 19.83
CA LYS A 332 -20.68 -3.50 20.30
C LYS A 332 -22.11 -3.94 19.99
N LEU A 333 -22.34 -4.59 18.84
CA LEU A 333 -23.63 -5.18 18.49
C LEU A 333 -24.00 -6.36 19.41
N ARG A 334 -23.02 -7.19 19.81
CA ARG A 334 -23.24 -8.25 20.83
C ARG A 334 -23.65 -7.67 22.17
N ASP A 335 -23.05 -6.55 22.58
CA ASP A 335 -23.41 -5.87 23.83
C ASP A 335 -24.83 -5.28 23.79
N LEU A 336 -25.37 -5.02 22.58
CA LEU A 336 -26.72 -4.53 22.34
C LEU A 336 -27.73 -5.64 22.01
N LYS A 337 -27.37 -6.92 22.17
CA LYS A 337 -28.20 -8.06 21.73
C LYS A 337 -29.59 -8.08 22.36
N THR A 338 -29.73 -7.72 23.63
CA THR A 338 -31.02 -7.68 24.31
C THR A 338 -31.96 -6.66 23.66
N VAL A 339 -31.44 -5.47 23.37
CA VAL A 339 -32.18 -4.38 22.70
C VAL A 339 -32.53 -4.77 21.28
N ALA A 340 -31.59 -5.42 20.56
CA ALA A 340 -31.84 -5.91 19.21
C ALA A 340 -32.95 -6.99 19.17
N ASN A 341 -33.02 -7.86 20.18
CA ASN A 341 -34.10 -8.85 20.30
C ASN A 341 -35.45 -8.18 20.59
N GLN A 342 -35.50 -7.23 21.54
CA GLN A 342 -36.72 -6.47 21.83
C GLN A 342 -37.25 -5.73 20.60
N ARG A 343 -36.37 -5.07 19.83
CA ARG A 343 -36.72 -4.46 18.54
C ARG A 343 -37.32 -5.48 17.58
N LYS A 344 -36.65 -6.62 17.44
CA LYS A 344 -37.06 -7.66 16.49
C LYS A 344 -38.43 -8.25 16.84
N GLU A 345 -38.71 -8.49 18.12
CA GLU A 345 -40.01 -8.98 18.58
C GLU A 345 -41.14 -8.03 18.16
N ILE A 346 -40.93 -6.72 18.34
CA ILE A 346 -41.91 -5.70 17.91
C ILE A 346 -42.01 -5.64 16.37
N GLU A 347 -40.87 -5.65 15.66
CA GLU A 347 -40.87 -5.68 14.19
C GLU A 347 -41.65 -6.89 13.64
N ASP A 348 -41.47 -8.07 14.25
CA ASP A 348 -42.16 -9.32 13.88
C ASP A 348 -43.68 -9.23 14.14
N GLU A 349 -44.11 -8.60 15.24
CA GLU A 349 -45.52 -8.32 15.54
C GLU A 349 -46.13 -7.33 14.54
N LEU A 350 -45.39 -6.25 14.22
CA LEU A 350 -45.80 -5.21 13.27
C LEU A 350 -46.01 -5.74 11.83
N VAL A 351 -45.42 -6.89 11.47
CA VAL A 351 -45.61 -7.52 10.15
C VAL A 351 -47.09 -7.77 9.87
N SER A 352 -47.84 -8.25 10.87
CA SER A 352 -49.26 -8.57 10.70
C SER A 352 -50.11 -7.34 10.37
N PHE A 353 -49.84 -6.21 11.03
CA PHE A 353 -50.48 -4.92 10.76
C PHE A 353 -50.09 -4.37 9.39
N LYS A 354 -48.81 -4.47 9.02
CA LYS A 354 -48.34 -4.06 7.69
C LYS A 354 -49.05 -4.85 6.59
N ILE A 355 -49.24 -6.15 6.77
CA ILE A 355 -49.98 -7.00 5.82
C ILE A 355 -51.43 -6.50 5.67
N GLN A 356 -52.10 -6.16 6.77
CA GLN A 356 -53.46 -5.62 6.72
C GLN A 356 -53.52 -4.28 5.95
N LEU A 357 -52.54 -3.38 6.18
CA LEU A 357 -52.42 -2.12 5.45
C LEU A 357 -52.12 -2.33 3.96
N ASP A 358 -51.20 -3.23 3.62
CA ASP A 358 -50.86 -3.57 2.22
C ASP A 358 -52.09 -4.14 1.49
N GLN A 359 -52.91 -4.94 2.17
CA GLN A 359 -54.17 -5.47 1.64
C GLN A 359 -55.18 -4.34 1.36
N LEU A 360 -55.36 -3.40 2.29
CA LEU A 360 -56.21 -2.22 2.10
C LEU A 360 -55.72 -1.34 0.94
N ILE A 361 -54.40 -1.08 0.87
CA ILE A 361 -53.78 -0.34 -0.24
C ILE A 361 -54.10 -1.02 -1.56
N TYR A 362 -53.94 -2.34 -1.64
CA TYR A 362 -54.24 -3.10 -2.85
C TYR A 362 -55.71 -2.92 -3.27
N GLN A 363 -56.66 -3.06 -2.34
CA GLN A 363 -58.09 -2.90 -2.65
C GLN A 363 -58.43 -1.48 -3.10
N LEU A 364 -57.92 -0.48 -2.37
CA LEU A 364 -58.11 0.94 -2.71
C LEU A 364 -57.51 1.28 -4.08
N GLN A 365 -56.37 0.69 -4.45
CA GLN A 365 -55.79 0.83 -5.79
C GLN A 365 -56.66 0.19 -6.88
N GLN A 366 -57.27 -0.97 -6.62
CA GLN A 366 -58.17 -1.60 -7.59
C GLN A 366 -59.40 -0.72 -7.85
N ILE A 367 -60.05 -0.23 -6.80
CA ILE A 367 -61.28 0.58 -6.95
C ILE A 367 -61.01 2.01 -7.43
N LYS A 368 -59.82 2.56 -7.16
CA LYS A 368 -59.39 3.88 -7.65
C LYS A 368 -59.53 3.97 -9.16
N GLY A 369 -59.23 2.87 -9.86
CA GLY A 369 -59.36 2.78 -11.32
C GLY A 369 -60.79 3.00 -11.84
N TYR A 370 -61.82 2.75 -11.03
CA TYR A 370 -63.21 2.85 -11.46
C TYR A 370 -63.69 4.30 -11.60
N GLY A 371 -63.20 5.23 -10.78
CA GLY A 371 -63.74 6.59 -10.71
C GLY A 371 -63.75 7.35 -12.04
N ALA A 372 -62.68 7.20 -12.83
CA ALA A 372 -62.57 7.85 -14.15
C ALA A 372 -63.40 7.17 -15.25
N LEU A 373 -63.79 5.91 -15.03
CA LEU A 373 -64.43 5.02 -15.99
C LEU A 373 -65.96 4.97 -15.86
N LEU A 374 -66.49 5.40 -14.70
CA LEU A 374 -67.93 5.50 -14.44
C LEU A 374 -68.54 6.75 -15.10
N ILE A 375 -69.83 6.67 -15.43
CA ILE A 375 -70.62 7.78 -15.98
C ILE A 375 -71.87 7.97 -15.11
N PRO A 376 -72.04 9.11 -14.41
CA PRO A 376 -71.08 10.23 -14.31
C PRO A 376 -69.78 9.82 -13.57
N LYS A 377 -68.69 10.53 -13.86
CA LYS A 377 -67.39 10.29 -13.22
C LYS A 377 -67.49 10.51 -11.71
N VAL A 378 -66.85 9.63 -10.94
CA VAL A 378 -66.79 9.74 -9.47
C VAL A 378 -65.46 10.37 -9.10
N GLU A 379 -65.50 11.41 -8.27
CA GLU A 379 -64.30 12.05 -7.73
C GLU A 379 -63.66 11.14 -6.67
N ILE A 380 -62.37 10.82 -6.85
CA ILE A 380 -61.64 9.82 -6.04
C ILE A 380 -60.62 10.45 -5.08
N THR A 381 -60.67 11.77 -4.87
CA THR A 381 -59.68 12.53 -4.09
C THR A 381 -59.48 11.96 -2.67
N ALA A 382 -60.56 11.55 -1.99
CA ALA A 382 -60.47 10.94 -0.65
C ALA A 382 -59.73 9.58 -0.66
N ILE A 383 -59.94 8.76 -1.70
CA ILE A 383 -59.24 7.47 -1.87
C ILE A 383 -57.74 7.72 -2.11
N GLU A 384 -57.40 8.72 -2.94
CA GLU A 384 -56.00 9.07 -3.21
C GLU A 384 -55.27 9.58 -1.97
N GLN A 385 -55.92 10.46 -1.20
CA GLN A 385 -55.38 10.97 0.06
C GLN A 385 -55.17 9.85 1.08
N TYR A 386 -56.14 8.94 1.21
CA TYR A 386 -56.01 7.82 2.14
C TYR A 386 -54.96 6.79 1.69
N LEU A 387 -54.85 6.53 0.39
CA LEU A 387 -53.76 5.70 -0.15
C LEU A 387 -52.38 6.25 0.23
N VAL A 388 -52.19 7.57 0.13
CA VAL A 388 -50.94 8.22 0.56
C VAL A 388 -50.73 8.05 2.06
N ALA A 389 -51.78 8.21 2.88
CA ALA A 389 -51.69 8.01 4.33
C ALA A 389 -51.29 6.56 4.70
N LEU A 390 -51.94 5.56 4.11
CA LEU A 390 -51.61 4.14 4.32
C LEU A 390 -50.19 3.80 3.85
N GLN A 391 -49.74 4.38 2.74
CA GLN A 391 -48.37 4.22 2.26
C GLN A 391 -47.33 4.82 3.22
N LYS A 392 -47.65 5.94 3.88
CA LYS A 392 -46.80 6.48 4.94
C LYS A 392 -46.72 5.54 6.14
N LYS A 393 -47.86 5.00 6.61
CA LYS A 393 -47.90 4.00 7.69
C LYS A 393 -47.04 2.78 7.39
N THR A 394 -47.21 2.17 6.22
CA THR A 394 -46.44 0.98 5.82
C THR A 394 -44.95 1.28 5.69
N LYS A 395 -44.58 2.49 5.25
CA LYS A 395 -43.19 2.94 5.20
C LYS A 395 -42.62 3.17 6.60
N ALA A 396 -43.38 3.76 7.51
CA ALA A 396 -42.98 3.96 8.89
C ALA A 396 -42.73 2.62 9.60
N ILE A 397 -43.64 1.65 9.47
CA ILE A 397 -43.45 0.28 9.99
C ILE A 397 -42.18 -0.36 9.43
N ALA A 398 -41.94 -0.24 8.12
CA ALA A 398 -40.75 -0.83 7.49
C ALA A 398 -39.43 -0.16 7.93
N ALA A 399 -39.47 1.13 8.26
CA ALA A 399 -38.31 1.86 8.76
C ALA A 399 -38.04 1.58 10.25
N PHE A 400 -39.12 1.42 11.04
CA PHE A 400 -39.17 1.29 12.50
C PHE A 400 -38.59 2.49 13.27
N LEU A 401 -37.43 3.01 12.87
CA LEU A 401 -36.82 4.22 13.39
C LEU A 401 -36.94 5.39 12.40
N PRO A 402 -37.10 6.63 12.90
CA PRO A 402 -37.18 7.00 14.32
C PRO A 402 -38.55 6.64 14.95
N ILE A 403 -38.57 6.28 16.23
CA ILE A 403 -39.77 5.85 16.96
C ILE A 403 -40.85 6.96 16.99
N GLU A 404 -40.43 8.23 17.09
CA GLU A 404 -41.35 9.38 17.10
C GLU A 404 -42.19 9.44 15.81
N ASP A 405 -41.55 9.27 14.64
CA ASP A 405 -42.24 9.23 13.35
C ASP A 405 -43.14 8.00 13.25
N LEU A 406 -42.69 6.85 13.77
CA LEU A 406 -43.48 5.62 13.79
C LEU A 406 -44.78 5.80 14.58
N ILE A 407 -44.71 6.33 15.80
CA ILE A 407 -45.87 6.61 16.66
C ILE A 407 -46.78 7.64 15.98
N SER A 408 -46.21 8.75 15.49
CA SER A 408 -46.98 9.81 14.85
C SER A 408 -47.74 9.33 13.62
N GLU A 409 -47.11 8.55 12.75
CA GLU A 409 -47.75 8.03 11.53
C GLU A 409 -48.76 6.93 11.84
N LEU A 410 -48.64 6.23 12.98
CA LEU A 410 -49.55 5.16 13.36
C LEU A 410 -50.67 5.59 14.34
N GLY A 411 -50.71 6.84 14.79
CA GLY A 411 -51.65 7.30 15.82
C GLY A 411 -53.15 7.15 15.49
N ASP A 412 -53.51 7.10 14.21
CA ASP A 412 -54.87 6.82 13.71
C ASP A 412 -54.97 5.44 13.02
N TYR A 413 -54.10 4.48 13.39
CA TYR A 413 -54.24 3.10 12.94
C TYR A 413 -55.60 2.54 13.39
N GLY A 414 -56.24 1.78 12.51
CA GLY A 414 -57.58 1.25 12.76
C GLY A 414 -58.68 2.29 12.62
N SER A 415 -58.41 3.46 12.01
CA SER A 415 -59.42 4.47 11.73
C SER A 415 -59.38 4.90 10.26
N ALA A 416 -60.42 4.53 9.50
CA ALA A 416 -60.60 5.01 8.14
C ALA A 416 -61.27 6.40 8.12
N PRO A 417 -60.81 7.34 7.26
CA PRO A 417 -61.43 8.66 7.10
C PRO A 417 -62.92 8.60 6.77
N VAL A 418 -63.72 9.47 7.41
CA VAL A 418 -65.18 9.54 7.23
C VAL A 418 -65.53 9.94 5.78
N GLU A 419 -64.64 10.68 5.12
CA GLU A 419 -64.76 11.14 3.74
C GLU A 419 -64.70 10.00 2.71
N LEU A 420 -64.29 8.79 3.10
CA LEU A 420 -64.27 7.62 2.21
C LEU A 420 -65.67 7.07 1.93
N GLU A 421 -66.58 7.10 2.92
CA GLU A 421 -67.89 6.47 2.78
C GLU A 421 -68.73 7.09 1.66
N PRO A 422 -68.82 8.43 1.50
CA PRO A 422 -69.52 9.05 0.37
C PRO A 422 -68.94 8.63 -0.99
N VAL A 423 -67.62 8.47 -1.10
CA VAL A 423 -66.95 8.06 -2.34
C VAL A 423 -67.22 6.59 -2.65
N ILE A 424 -67.16 5.71 -1.65
CA ILE A 424 -67.49 4.28 -1.80
C ILE A 424 -68.94 4.11 -2.24
N VAL A 425 -69.89 4.82 -1.62
CA VAL A 425 -71.31 4.82 -2.01
C VAL A 425 -71.50 5.34 -3.44
N ALA A 426 -70.78 6.40 -3.84
CA ALA A 426 -70.83 6.90 -5.21
C ALA A 426 -70.30 5.87 -6.23
N LEU A 427 -69.21 5.16 -5.90
CA LEU A 427 -68.69 4.06 -6.72
C LEU A 427 -69.66 2.88 -6.79
N GLU A 428 -70.27 2.48 -5.67
CA GLU A 428 -71.29 1.42 -5.62
C GLU A 428 -72.50 1.76 -6.49
N ASN A 429 -73.01 3.00 -6.40
CA ASN A 429 -74.11 3.47 -7.24
C ASN A 429 -73.73 3.48 -8.73
N GLY A 430 -72.52 3.97 -9.05
CA GLY A 430 -72.01 3.97 -10.42
C GLY A 430 -71.87 2.55 -10.99
N VAL A 431 -71.35 1.61 -10.20
CA VAL A 431 -71.19 0.20 -10.60
C VAL A 431 -72.56 -0.50 -10.70
N ASN A 432 -73.49 -0.23 -9.79
CA ASN A 432 -74.84 -0.81 -9.85
C ASN A 432 -75.63 -0.39 -11.08
N ASN A 433 -75.36 0.81 -11.61
CA ASN A 433 -75.93 1.32 -12.86
C ASN A 433 -75.32 0.68 -14.12
N ILE A 434 -74.22 -0.07 -14.00
CA ILE A 434 -73.70 -0.88 -15.11
C ILE A 434 -74.71 -2.00 -15.40
N PRO A 435 -75.08 -2.27 -16.68
CA PRO A 435 -75.94 -3.39 -17.03
C PRO A 435 -75.37 -4.72 -16.49
N GLU A 436 -76.24 -5.64 -16.06
CA GLU A 436 -75.80 -6.98 -15.65
C GLU A 436 -75.08 -7.66 -16.81
N PRO A 437 -73.81 -8.10 -16.63
CA PRO A 437 -73.12 -8.84 -17.67
C PRO A 437 -73.86 -10.15 -17.92
N SER A 438 -73.87 -10.60 -19.17
CA SER A 438 -74.33 -11.96 -19.44
C SER A 438 -73.41 -12.95 -18.71
N LYS A 439 -73.91 -14.17 -18.44
CA LYS A 439 -73.05 -15.23 -17.85
C LYS A 439 -71.78 -15.46 -18.66
N GLN A 440 -71.81 -15.22 -19.97
CA GLN A 440 -70.66 -15.32 -20.85
C GLN A 440 -69.66 -14.16 -20.63
N ASP A 441 -70.14 -12.93 -20.48
CA ASP A 441 -69.25 -11.78 -20.25
C ASP A 441 -68.49 -11.89 -18.92
N ALA A 442 -69.17 -12.33 -17.85
CA ALA A 442 -68.55 -12.55 -16.54
C ALA A 442 -67.46 -13.65 -16.59
N ALA A 443 -67.73 -14.76 -17.28
CA ALA A 443 -66.75 -15.83 -17.47
C ALA A 443 -65.54 -15.37 -18.31
N LYS A 444 -65.77 -14.51 -19.31
CA LYS A 444 -64.71 -13.92 -20.15
C LYS A 444 -63.80 -12.99 -19.35
N GLU A 445 -64.38 -12.08 -18.57
CA GLU A 445 -63.64 -11.15 -17.71
C GLU A 445 -62.82 -11.88 -16.64
N PHE A 446 -63.40 -12.91 -16.02
CA PHE A 446 -62.70 -13.77 -15.06
C PHE A 446 -61.43 -14.38 -15.65
N LEU A 447 -61.53 -14.99 -16.84
CA LEU A 447 -60.39 -15.63 -17.51
C LEU A 447 -59.31 -14.64 -17.91
N ILE A 448 -59.68 -13.42 -18.31
CA ILE A 448 -58.72 -12.35 -18.65
C ILE A 448 -57.96 -11.93 -17.40
N LEU A 449 -58.66 -11.57 -16.32
CA LEU A 449 -58.04 -11.11 -15.08
C LEU A 449 -57.15 -12.19 -14.45
N ALA A 450 -57.64 -13.42 -14.37
CA ALA A 450 -56.85 -14.55 -13.85
C ALA A 450 -55.59 -14.79 -14.69
N ASN A 451 -55.66 -14.63 -16.02
CA ASN A 451 -54.49 -14.77 -16.89
C ASN A 451 -53.48 -13.63 -16.66
N GLU A 452 -53.93 -12.38 -16.46
CA GLU A 452 -53.04 -11.26 -16.15
C GLU A 452 -52.28 -11.48 -14.83
N LYS A 453 -52.97 -11.97 -13.78
CA LYS A 453 -52.31 -12.29 -12.51
C LYS A 453 -51.36 -13.49 -12.64
N LEU A 454 -51.69 -14.46 -13.49
CA LEU A 454 -50.81 -15.59 -13.80
C LEU A 454 -49.52 -15.12 -14.48
N ASP A 455 -49.63 -14.23 -15.46
CA ASP A 455 -48.48 -13.68 -16.19
C ASP A 455 -47.58 -12.86 -15.25
N ALA A 456 -48.17 -12.05 -14.36
CA ALA A 456 -47.43 -11.31 -13.34
C ALA A 456 -46.66 -12.24 -12.37
N TYR A 457 -47.32 -13.30 -11.88
CA TYR A 457 -46.67 -14.31 -11.05
C TYR A 457 -45.53 -15.02 -11.77
N ARG A 458 -45.75 -15.46 -13.01
CA ARG A 458 -44.72 -16.11 -13.84
C ARG A 458 -43.51 -15.21 -14.07
N SER A 459 -43.74 -13.93 -14.38
CA SER A 459 -42.67 -12.94 -14.55
C SER A 459 -41.86 -12.77 -13.27
N ALA A 460 -42.51 -12.58 -12.12
CA ALA A 460 -41.83 -12.41 -10.83
C ALA A 460 -41.06 -13.68 -10.42
N ALA A 461 -41.64 -14.87 -10.63
CA ALA A 461 -41.00 -16.14 -10.35
C ALA A 461 -39.76 -16.38 -11.24
N ALA A 462 -39.84 -16.03 -12.52
CA ALA A 462 -38.72 -16.13 -13.44
C ALA A 462 -37.57 -15.19 -13.03
N THR A 463 -37.87 -13.94 -12.68
CA THR A 463 -36.87 -12.97 -12.20
C THR A 463 -36.20 -13.42 -10.90
N HIS A 464 -36.97 -13.90 -9.92
CA HIS A 464 -36.43 -14.46 -8.68
C HIS A 464 -35.50 -15.66 -8.96
N LYS A 465 -35.95 -16.61 -9.77
CA LYS A 465 -35.15 -17.78 -10.15
C LYS A 465 -33.84 -17.37 -10.85
N HIS A 466 -33.91 -16.39 -11.75
CA HIS A 466 -32.73 -15.88 -12.43
C HIS A 466 -31.72 -15.25 -11.44
N ALA A 467 -32.21 -14.51 -10.44
CA ALA A 467 -31.37 -13.96 -9.38
C ALA A 467 -30.70 -15.06 -8.53
N GLU A 468 -31.41 -16.13 -8.19
CA GLU A 468 -30.82 -17.29 -7.48
C GLU A 468 -29.74 -17.99 -8.32
N GLU A 469 -29.97 -18.18 -9.63
CA GLU A 469 -28.98 -18.76 -10.54
C GLU A 469 -27.74 -17.86 -10.70
N LYS A 470 -27.96 -16.55 -10.73
CA LYS A 470 -26.90 -15.54 -10.80
C LYS A 470 -26.05 -15.54 -9.53
N GLU A 471 -26.67 -15.53 -8.35
CA GLU A 471 -25.97 -15.60 -7.05
C GLU A 471 -25.16 -16.89 -6.91
N LYS A 472 -25.74 -18.04 -7.26
CA LYS A 472 -25.00 -19.32 -7.24
C LYS A 472 -23.74 -19.25 -8.11
N ARG A 473 -23.85 -18.63 -9.30
CA ARG A 473 -22.72 -18.48 -10.22
C ARG A 473 -21.67 -17.53 -9.67
N SER A 474 -22.05 -16.34 -9.21
CA SER A 474 -21.11 -15.34 -8.69
C SER A 474 -20.44 -15.82 -7.40
N ALA A 475 -21.17 -16.45 -6.49
CA ALA A 475 -20.62 -17.09 -5.30
C ALA A 475 -19.61 -18.20 -5.65
N SER A 476 -19.94 -19.06 -6.62
CA SER A 476 -19.04 -20.13 -7.08
C SER A 476 -17.75 -19.58 -7.69
N ILE A 477 -17.85 -18.56 -8.55
CA ILE A 477 -16.68 -17.90 -9.17
C ILE A 477 -15.81 -17.25 -8.10
N SER A 478 -16.41 -16.45 -7.21
CA SER A 478 -15.69 -15.78 -6.13
C SER A 478 -14.97 -16.77 -5.23
N LYS A 479 -15.63 -17.87 -4.86
CA LYS A 479 -15.03 -18.93 -4.04
C LYS A 479 -13.88 -19.60 -4.76
N LYS A 480 -14.10 -20.05 -6.01
CA LYS A 480 -13.07 -20.77 -6.78
C LYS A 480 -11.83 -19.90 -7.04
N TYR A 481 -12.03 -18.62 -7.35
CA TYR A 481 -10.93 -17.67 -7.48
C TYR A 481 -10.17 -17.50 -6.16
N GLY A 482 -10.88 -17.30 -5.05
CA GLY A 482 -10.29 -17.19 -3.72
C GLY A 482 -9.47 -18.43 -3.32
N ASP A 483 -9.99 -19.63 -3.57
CA ASP A 483 -9.31 -20.89 -3.28
C ASP A 483 -8.00 -21.04 -4.08
N VAL A 484 -8.03 -20.70 -5.37
CA VAL A 484 -6.84 -20.77 -6.25
C VAL A 484 -5.80 -19.72 -5.89
N VAL A 485 -6.22 -18.48 -5.64
CA VAL A 485 -5.29 -17.42 -5.22
C VAL A 485 -4.63 -17.79 -3.90
N THR A 486 -5.40 -18.30 -2.94
CA THR A 486 -4.86 -18.71 -1.63
C THR A 486 -3.83 -19.83 -1.79
N SER A 487 -4.13 -20.88 -2.57
CA SER A 487 -3.20 -21.99 -2.75
C SER A 487 -1.91 -21.60 -3.48
N VAL A 488 -1.99 -20.72 -4.48
CA VAL A 488 -0.80 -20.21 -5.20
C VAL A 488 0.05 -19.33 -4.29
N LEU A 489 -0.57 -18.43 -3.52
CA LEU A 489 0.14 -17.58 -2.56
C LEU A 489 0.80 -18.42 -1.45
N GLU A 490 0.10 -19.40 -0.89
CA GLU A 490 0.65 -20.32 0.10
C GLU A 490 1.88 -21.06 -0.43
N GLN A 491 1.84 -21.54 -1.67
CA GLN A 491 2.99 -22.19 -2.29
C GLN A 491 4.16 -21.22 -2.51
N LEU A 492 3.88 -20.00 -3.00
CA LEU A 492 4.90 -18.96 -3.18
C LEU A 492 5.59 -18.62 -1.85
N TYR A 493 4.82 -18.45 -0.77
CA TYR A 493 5.42 -18.14 0.54
C TYR A 493 6.25 -19.31 1.10
N LYS A 494 5.85 -20.56 0.86
CA LYS A 494 6.67 -21.73 1.22
C LYS A 494 8.00 -21.77 0.48
N ASP A 495 7.99 -21.48 -0.82
CA ASP A 495 9.21 -21.47 -1.63
C ASP A 495 10.15 -20.33 -1.20
N VAL A 496 9.59 -19.17 -0.86
CA VAL A 496 10.33 -18.02 -0.32
C VAL A 496 10.87 -18.31 1.08
N GLU A 497 10.08 -18.95 1.95
CA GLU A 497 10.47 -19.33 3.33
C GLU A 497 11.75 -20.18 3.33
N ALA A 498 11.80 -21.20 2.47
CA ALA A 498 12.96 -22.08 2.35
C ALA A 498 14.23 -21.31 1.94
N LYS A 499 14.11 -20.39 0.98
CA LYS A 499 15.23 -19.56 0.52
C LYS A 499 15.64 -18.50 1.53
N PHE A 500 14.68 -17.89 2.20
CA PHE A 500 14.91 -16.96 3.29
C PHE A 500 15.72 -17.61 4.41
N ALA A 501 15.30 -18.80 4.88
CA ALA A 501 16.01 -19.54 5.91
C ALA A 501 17.43 -19.95 5.45
N GLU A 502 17.60 -20.37 4.19
CA GLU A 502 18.92 -20.65 3.61
C GLU A 502 19.86 -19.43 3.69
N TYR A 503 19.39 -18.26 3.25
CA TYR A 503 20.20 -17.04 3.23
C TYR A 503 20.50 -16.51 4.63
N TYR A 504 19.53 -16.57 5.54
CA TYR A 504 19.72 -16.12 6.90
C TYR A 504 20.72 -17.00 7.68
N ARG A 505 20.61 -18.33 7.55
CA ARG A 505 21.61 -19.26 8.11
C ARG A 505 23.00 -19.01 7.54
N PHE A 506 23.10 -18.67 6.26
CA PHE A 506 24.39 -18.39 5.62
C PHE A 506 25.11 -17.20 6.25
N ILE A 507 24.39 -16.12 6.58
CA ILE A 507 25.01 -14.91 7.15
C ILE A 507 25.22 -15.00 8.67
N ASN A 508 24.54 -15.92 9.34
CA ASN A 508 24.57 -16.11 10.80
C ASN A 508 25.00 -17.53 11.18
N GLN A 509 25.86 -18.17 10.39
CA GLN A 509 26.21 -19.58 10.57
C GLN A 509 26.83 -19.86 11.96
N ASP A 510 27.56 -18.91 12.51
CA ASP A 510 28.25 -19.04 13.80
C ASP A 510 27.28 -19.18 14.98
N ASP A 511 26.10 -18.54 14.91
CA ASP A 511 25.16 -18.45 16.04
C ASP A 511 23.82 -19.13 15.78
N GLU A 512 23.39 -19.25 14.51
CA GLU A 512 22.02 -19.61 14.11
C GLU A 512 21.96 -20.62 12.96
N SER A 513 22.91 -21.56 12.90
CA SER A 513 22.95 -22.60 11.85
C SER A 513 21.70 -23.49 11.76
N ALA A 514 20.94 -23.63 12.86
CA ALA A 514 19.70 -24.41 12.93
C ALA A 514 18.42 -23.57 12.68
N PHE A 515 18.54 -22.26 12.41
CA PHE A 515 17.42 -21.32 12.27
C PHE A 515 16.32 -21.82 11.35
N THR A 516 15.06 -21.65 11.71
CA THR A 516 13.92 -21.93 10.82
C THR A 516 12.96 -20.76 10.80
N ALA A 517 12.19 -20.65 9.72
CA ALA A 517 11.21 -19.59 9.54
C ALA A 517 9.85 -20.20 9.23
N GLN A 518 8.80 -19.44 9.53
CA GLN A 518 7.42 -19.80 9.24
C GLN A 518 6.69 -18.59 8.65
N LEU A 519 6.39 -18.66 7.36
CA LEU A 519 5.60 -17.69 6.61
C LEU A 519 4.19 -18.26 6.38
N THR A 520 3.27 -17.97 7.29
CA THR A 520 1.89 -18.50 7.21
C THR A 520 0.97 -17.48 6.56
N ALA A 521 0.52 -17.78 5.35
CA ALA A 521 -0.50 -17.00 4.67
C ALA A 521 -1.91 -17.35 5.19
N SER A 522 -2.74 -16.33 5.32
CA SER A 522 -4.19 -16.43 5.53
C SER A 522 -4.86 -15.26 4.80
N ALA A 523 -6.18 -15.29 4.59
CA ALA A 523 -6.88 -14.31 3.74
C ALA A 523 -6.47 -12.83 4.00
N GLY A 524 -5.61 -12.27 3.14
CA GLY A 524 -5.09 -10.91 3.25
C GLY A 524 -4.07 -10.66 4.37
N LYS A 525 -3.50 -11.71 4.98
CA LYS A 525 -2.54 -11.63 6.09
C LYS A 525 -1.36 -12.58 5.88
N LEU A 526 -0.18 -12.15 6.31
CA LEU A 526 1.04 -12.95 6.29
C LEU A 526 1.69 -12.90 7.67
N ALA A 527 1.53 -13.98 8.43
CA ALA A 527 2.26 -14.15 9.67
C ALA A 527 3.71 -14.50 9.33
N PHE A 528 4.65 -13.76 9.91
CA PHE A 528 6.07 -14.01 9.80
C PHE A 528 6.60 -14.31 11.19
N ASN A 529 6.89 -15.58 11.44
CA ASN A 529 7.52 -16.04 12.65
C ASN A 529 8.84 -16.72 12.34
N VAL A 530 9.75 -16.69 13.29
CA VAL A 530 11.09 -17.25 13.20
C VAL A 530 11.39 -18.04 14.47
N ASP A 531 12.10 -19.15 14.34
CA ASP A 531 12.55 -19.92 15.49
C ASP A 531 13.57 -19.11 16.32
N PHE A 532 13.55 -19.30 17.63
CA PHE A 532 14.54 -18.74 18.54
C PHE A 532 15.22 -19.86 19.33
N TYR A 533 16.40 -20.30 18.87
CA TYR A 533 17.20 -21.36 19.49
C TYR A 533 16.43 -22.67 19.79
N GLY A 534 15.52 -23.08 18.90
CA GLY A 534 14.70 -24.28 19.05
C GLY A 534 13.61 -24.17 20.13
N ARG A 535 13.33 -22.96 20.64
CA ARG A 535 12.34 -22.71 21.71
C ARG A 535 10.98 -22.26 21.18
N GLY A 536 10.77 -22.34 19.87
CA GLY A 536 9.50 -22.04 19.23
C GLY A 536 9.57 -20.83 18.30
N TYR A 537 8.45 -20.58 17.63
CA TYR A 537 8.32 -19.58 16.58
C TYR A 537 7.72 -18.28 17.13
N PHE A 538 8.41 -17.18 16.91
CA PHE A 538 8.00 -15.85 17.39
C PHE A 538 8.14 -14.81 16.28
N PRO A 539 7.40 -13.71 16.32
CA PRO A 539 7.64 -12.58 15.43
C PRO A 539 9.09 -12.11 15.55
N PRO A 540 9.77 -11.72 14.45
CA PRO A 540 11.17 -11.28 14.49
C PRO A 540 11.46 -10.18 15.52
N GLY A 541 10.52 -9.26 15.74
CA GLY A 541 10.63 -8.20 16.72
C GLY A 541 10.56 -8.62 18.19
N ALA A 542 10.32 -9.91 18.50
CA ALA A 542 10.15 -10.38 19.87
C ALA A 542 11.48 -10.63 20.60
N TYR A 543 12.39 -11.40 19.99
CA TYR A 543 13.60 -11.88 20.68
C TYR A 543 14.91 -11.62 19.91
N HIS A 544 14.85 -11.26 18.62
CA HIS A 544 16.04 -10.99 17.81
C HIS A 544 16.43 -9.50 17.91
N SER A 545 17.73 -9.21 17.91
CA SER A 545 18.24 -7.82 17.93
C SER A 545 17.92 -7.08 16.62
N GLU A 546 18.04 -5.75 16.62
CA GLU A 546 17.87 -4.96 15.39
C GLU A 546 18.80 -5.42 14.26
N GLY A 547 20.03 -5.83 14.58
CA GLY A 547 20.98 -6.36 13.58
C GLY A 547 20.48 -7.64 12.92
N HIS A 548 19.92 -8.56 13.71
CA HIS A 548 19.28 -9.75 13.16
C HIS A 548 18.04 -9.40 12.33
N GLN A 549 17.22 -8.44 12.77
CA GLN A 549 16.03 -8.00 12.03
C GLN A 549 16.38 -7.35 10.69
N ASP A 550 17.40 -6.47 10.63
CA ASP A 550 17.92 -5.88 9.39
C ASP A 550 18.43 -6.99 8.44
N GLY A 551 19.16 -7.98 8.98
CA GLY A 551 19.62 -9.16 8.24
C GLY A 551 18.47 -10.02 7.71
N MET A 552 17.44 -10.26 8.52
CA MET A 552 16.24 -11.00 8.11
C MET A 552 15.53 -10.28 6.96
N GLY A 553 15.33 -8.97 7.07
CA GLY A 553 14.69 -8.20 6.02
C GLY A 553 15.46 -8.28 4.70
N LEU A 554 16.80 -8.17 4.74
CA LEU A 554 17.62 -8.28 3.53
C LEU A 554 17.52 -9.67 2.90
N CYS A 555 17.61 -10.72 3.71
CA CYS A 555 17.48 -12.10 3.24
C CYS A 555 16.09 -12.37 2.64
N LEU A 556 15.02 -11.82 3.25
CA LEU A 556 13.66 -11.96 2.76
C LEU A 556 13.48 -11.24 1.42
N TYR A 557 13.96 -10.00 1.30
CA TYR A 557 13.99 -9.26 0.04
C TYR A 557 14.73 -10.02 -1.07
N LEU A 558 15.93 -10.52 -0.78
CA LEU A 558 16.74 -11.28 -1.74
C LEU A 558 16.05 -12.59 -2.16
N ALA A 559 15.41 -13.29 -1.23
CA ALA A 559 14.63 -14.49 -1.53
C ALA A 559 13.43 -14.19 -2.44
N LEU A 560 12.68 -13.11 -2.15
CA LEU A 560 11.55 -12.66 -2.96
C LEU A 560 12.00 -12.28 -4.38
N MET A 561 13.06 -11.47 -4.50
CA MET A 561 13.61 -11.08 -5.80
C MET A 561 14.12 -12.28 -6.59
N LYS A 562 14.80 -13.24 -5.94
CA LYS A 562 15.27 -14.46 -6.62
C LYS A 562 14.11 -15.31 -7.10
N HIS A 563 13.05 -15.44 -6.32
CA HIS A 563 11.88 -16.24 -6.71
C HIS A 563 11.11 -15.59 -7.87
N LEU A 564 10.86 -14.28 -7.79
CA LEU A 564 10.10 -13.54 -8.82
C LEU A 564 10.85 -13.43 -10.15
N LEU A 565 12.11 -13.03 -10.07
CA LEU A 565 12.86 -12.59 -11.23
C LEU A 565 13.87 -13.64 -11.69
N GLY A 566 14.23 -14.61 -10.84
CA GLY A 566 15.14 -15.69 -11.20
C GLY A 566 16.49 -15.17 -11.67
N ASP A 567 16.82 -15.46 -12.93
CA ASP A 567 18.04 -14.99 -13.59
C ASP A 567 17.91 -13.59 -14.19
N LYS A 568 16.67 -13.08 -14.25
CA LYS A 568 16.44 -11.69 -14.65
C LYS A 568 16.90 -10.73 -13.56
N PHE A 569 16.98 -11.09 -12.28
CA PHE A 569 17.44 -10.17 -11.22
C PHE A 569 18.91 -9.72 -11.41
N THR A 570 19.14 -8.67 -12.22
CA THR A 570 20.50 -8.23 -12.60
C THR A 570 20.95 -6.91 -11.95
N PHE A 571 20.09 -6.22 -11.20
CA PHE A 571 20.41 -4.92 -10.60
C PHE A 571 19.68 -4.72 -9.29
N ALA A 572 20.39 -4.23 -8.27
CA ALA A 572 19.83 -3.79 -7.01
C ALA A 572 20.63 -2.61 -6.41
N VAL A 573 19.95 -1.70 -5.73
CA VAL A 573 20.53 -0.57 -5.00
C VAL A 573 20.18 -0.73 -3.52
N LEU A 574 21.19 -0.88 -2.68
CA LEU A 574 21.03 -1.14 -1.25
C LEU A 574 21.48 0.10 -0.46
N ASP A 575 20.52 0.81 0.14
CA ASP A 575 20.75 2.09 0.81
C ASP A 575 20.85 1.94 2.33
N ASP A 576 22.08 1.91 2.86
CA ASP A 576 22.37 1.80 4.30
C ASP A 576 21.57 0.64 4.96
N VAL A 577 21.51 -0.52 4.30
CA VAL A 577 20.65 -1.64 4.73
C VAL A 577 21.16 -2.42 5.95
N LEU A 578 22.44 -2.29 6.32
CA LEU A 578 23.09 -3.06 7.40
C LEU A 578 23.52 -2.21 8.60
N MET A 579 22.82 -1.11 8.90
CA MET A 579 23.30 -0.13 9.89
C MET A 579 23.52 -0.73 11.28
N SER A 580 22.65 -1.65 11.72
CA SER A 580 22.71 -2.23 13.07
C SER A 580 23.40 -3.61 13.13
N VAL A 581 23.88 -4.12 11.99
CA VAL A 581 24.49 -5.44 11.88
C VAL A 581 25.97 -5.42 12.28
N ASP A 582 26.41 -6.38 13.07
CA ASP A 582 27.80 -6.47 13.50
C ASP A 582 28.78 -6.76 12.34
N SER A 583 30.04 -6.35 12.55
CA SER A 583 31.09 -6.41 11.53
C SER A 583 31.39 -7.83 11.00
N GLY A 584 31.17 -8.87 11.82
CA GLY A 584 31.29 -10.27 11.46
C GLY A 584 30.24 -10.68 10.42
N HIS A 585 28.96 -10.53 10.75
CA HIS A 585 27.85 -10.85 9.83
C HIS A 585 27.88 -10.01 8.55
N ARG A 586 28.31 -8.74 8.61
CA ARG A 586 28.50 -7.89 7.42
C ARG A 586 29.47 -8.50 6.39
N ARG A 587 30.48 -9.26 6.84
CA ARG A 587 31.41 -9.98 5.95
C ARG A 587 30.73 -11.14 5.26
N GLU A 588 29.90 -11.89 5.98
CA GLU A 588 29.14 -13.01 5.41
C GLU A 588 28.07 -12.52 4.43
N VAL A 589 27.45 -11.35 4.67
CA VAL A 589 26.57 -10.71 3.68
C VAL A 589 27.32 -10.43 2.38
N CYS A 590 28.58 -9.96 2.42
CA CYS A 590 29.36 -9.74 1.21
C CYS A 590 29.59 -11.05 0.43
N LYS A 591 29.79 -12.17 1.12
CA LYS A 591 29.92 -13.49 0.49
C LYS A 591 28.59 -13.95 -0.09
N LEU A 592 27.48 -13.79 0.65
CA LEU A 592 26.13 -14.14 0.18
C LEU A 592 25.81 -13.46 -1.15
N LEU A 593 25.99 -12.13 -1.23
CA LEU A 593 25.73 -11.35 -2.44
C LEU A 593 26.59 -11.82 -3.62
N LYS A 594 27.84 -12.19 -3.37
CA LYS A 594 28.76 -12.64 -4.43
C LYS A 594 28.46 -14.07 -4.90
N GLU A 595 28.18 -14.99 -3.99
CA GLU A 595 28.01 -16.42 -4.27
C GLU A 595 26.60 -16.76 -4.76
N LYS A 596 25.56 -16.16 -4.16
CA LYS A 596 24.16 -16.45 -4.50
C LYS A 596 23.63 -15.56 -5.62
N PHE A 597 24.25 -14.40 -5.85
CA PHE A 597 23.80 -13.40 -6.84
C PHE A 597 24.93 -12.92 -7.79
N PRO A 598 25.66 -13.84 -8.46
CA PRO A 598 26.84 -13.48 -9.26
C PRO A 598 26.52 -12.62 -10.50
N ASN A 599 25.28 -12.70 -11.00
CA ASN A 599 24.83 -11.95 -12.18
C ASN A 599 24.21 -10.59 -11.85
N THR A 600 24.03 -10.30 -10.57
CA THR A 600 23.39 -9.08 -10.07
C THR A 600 24.43 -8.00 -9.80
N GLN A 601 24.23 -6.82 -10.36
CA GLN A 601 25.01 -5.63 -10.02
C GLN A 601 24.41 -4.97 -8.77
N PHE A 602 25.21 -4.81 -7.74
CA PHE A 602 24.83 -4.11 -6.51
C PHE A 602 25.48 -2.73 -6.43
N ILE A 603 24.65 -1.70 -6.23
CA ILE A 603 25.10 -0.36 -5.84
C ILE A 603 24.77 -0.20 -4.36
N LEU A 604 25.79 -0.11 -3.50
CA LEU A 604 25.61 -0.09 -2.05
C LEU A 604 25.94 1.30 -1.51
N THR A 605 25.17 1.78 -0.55
CA THR A 605 25.58 2.92 0.29
C THR A 605 25.87 2.46 1.71
N THR A 606 26.83 3.11 2.37
CA THR A 606 27.11 2.84 3.78
C THR A 606 27.68 4.04 4.51
N HIS A 607 27.36 4.18 5.79
CA HIS A 607 28.09 5.07 6.70
C HIS A 607 29.36 4.45 7.31
N ASP A 608 29.56 3.14 7.17
CA ASP A 608 30.68 2.42 7.79
C ASP A 608 31.85 2.23 6.83
N SER A 609 32.97 2.90 7.13
CA SER A 609 34.23 2.78 6.39
C SER A 609 34.90 1.40 6.54
N VAL A 610 34.64 0.69 7.64
CA VAL A 610 35.17 -0.67 7.86
C VAL A 610 34.46 -1.66 6.96
N TRP A 611 33.13 -1.58 6.85
CA TRP A 611 32.39 -2.42 5.92
C TRP A 611 32.82 -2.19 4.46
N LEU A 612 33.10 -0.94 4.05
CA LEU A 612 33.68 -0.67 2.73
C LEU A 612 35.00 -1.42 2.50
N LYS A 613 35.89 -1.44 3.50
CA LYS A 613 37.13 -2.23 3.43
C LYS A 613 36.82 -3.73 3.32
N HIS A 614 35.85 -4.23 4.08
CA HIS A 614 35.41 -5.63 4.00
C HIS A 614 34.86 -5.99 2.62
N MET A 615 34.06 -5.12 1.97
CA MET A 615 33.57 -5.35 0.61
C MET A 615 34.72 -5.51 -0.39
N LYS A 616 35.78 -4.70 -0.25
CA LYS A 616 36.99 -4.81 -1.08
C LYS A 616 37.73 -6.12 -0.82
N THR A 617 37.96 -6.47 0.45
CA THR A 617 38.69 -7.68 0.84
C THR A 617 37.94 -8.97 0.49
N ALA A 618 36.61 -8.99 0.62
CA ALA A 618 35.76 -10.11 0.18
C ALA A 618 35.67 -10.22 -1.36
N GLY A 619 36.11 -9.17 -2.07
CA GLY A 619 36.04 -9.08 -3.52
C GLY A 619 34.60 -8.95 -4.02
N LEU A 620 33.72 -8.32 -3.23
CA LEU A 620 32.38 -7.91 -3.69
C LEU A 620 32.49 -6.71 -4.63
N ILE A 621 33.39 -5.76 -4.31
CA ILE A 621 33.72 -4.59 -5.13
C ILE A 621 35.22 -4.56 -5.43
N GLN A 622 35.60 -3.95 -6.56
CA GLN A 622 37.02 -3.75 -6.90
C GLN A 622 37.59 -2.53 -6.14
N SER A 623 38.91 -2.43 -6.03
CA SER A 623 39.57 -1.36 -5.27
C SER A 623 39.18 0.06 -5.71
N LYS A 624 38.92 0.24 -7.01
CA LYS A 624 38.50 1.51 -7.64
C LYS A 624 36.97 1.67 -7.75
N SER A 625 36.19 0.64 -7.43
CA SER A 625 34.72 0.66 -7.52
C SER A 625 34.08 1.15 -6.22
N SER A 626 34.55 2.30 -5.73
CA SER A 626 33.99 2.93 -4.54
C SER A 626 34.16 4.43 -4.59
N LEU A 627 33.16 5.14 -4.07
CA LEU A 627 33.21 6.58 -3.82
C LEU A 627 33.09 6.85 -2.32
N GLN A 628 33.86 7.80 -1.80
CA GLN A 628 33.78 8.19 -0.39
C GLN A 628 33.42 9.67 -0.29
N PHE A 629 32.22 9.94 0.22
CA PHE A 629 31.74 11.28 0.54
C PHE A 629 32.20 11.69 1.93
N ARG A 630 32.73 12.91 2.00
CA ARG A 630 33.29 13.43 3.24
C ARG A 630 32.32 14.36 3.97
N LYS A 631 31.89 15.39 3.27
CA LYS A 631 31.01 16.44 3.77
C LYS A 631 30.00 16.78 2.68
N TRP A 632 28.89 17.35 3.11
CA TRP A 632 27.90 17.97 2.25
C TRP A 632 27.72 19.42 2.68
N ASP A 633 27.61 20.31 1.71
CA ASP A 633 27.09 21.66 1.89
C ASP A 633 26.08 21.99 0.79
N VAL A 634 25.24 22.99 1.05
CA VAL A 634 24.14 23.35 0.15
C VAL A 634 24.63 23.95 -1.17
N ASP A 635 25.80 24.58 -1.18
CA ASP A 635 26.27 25.32 -2.34
C ASP A 635 26.96 24.41 -3.34
N ASN A 636 27.69 23.39 -2.88
CA ASN A 636 28.51 22.49 -3.71
C ASN A 636 27.95 21.06 -3.76
N GLY A 637 27.15 20.65 -2.78
CA GLY A 637 26.66 19.28 -2.65
C GLY A 637 27.68 18.34 -1.98
N PRO A 638 27.74 17.05 -2.35
CA PRO A 638 28.63 16.08 -1.71
C PRO A 638 30.09 16.18 -2.22
N ASN A 639 31.04 16.41 -1.33
CA ASN A 639 32.47 16.52 -1.69
C ASN A 639 33.13 15.14 -1.75
N GLN A 640 33.83 14.87 -2.86
CA GLN A 640 34.62 13.65 -3.11
C GLN A 640 36.09 13.83 -2.68
N TRP A 641 36.80 12.75 -2.37
CA TRP A 641 38.26 12.77 -2.44
C TRP A 641 38.76 12.48 -3.84
N ASN A 642 39.61 13.36 -4.34
CA ASN A 642 40.66 12.99 -5.25
C ASN A 642 41.92 13.75 -4.80
N ASP A 643 42.95 13.05 -4.27
CA ASP A 643 44.17 13.69 -3.72
C ASP A 643 44.84 14.65 -4.71
N LYS A 644 44.69 14.37 -6.01
CA LYS A 644 45.21 15.23 -7.10
C LYS A 644 44.38 16.50 -7.31
N ASP A 645 43.12 16.47 -6.92
CA ASP A 645 42.15 17.55 -7.12
C ASP A 645 42.14 18.52 -5.92
N VAL A 646 42.36 18.04 -4.69
CA VAL A 646 42.34 18.90 -3.48
C VAL A 646 43.35 20.07 -3.58
N TRP A 647 44.57 19.81 -4.05
CA TRP A 647 45.56 20.87 -4.20
C TRP A 647 45.23 21.83 -5.34
N GLN A 648 44.55 21.36 -6.38
CA GLN A 648 44.09 22.17 -7.50
C GLN A 648 42.87 23.01 -7.10
N GLU A 649 41.97 22.45 -6.30
CA GLU A 649 40.83 23.12 -5.66
C GLU A 649 41.29 24.26 -4.75
N ILE A 650 42.30 24.02 -3.89
CA ILE A 650 42.92 25.07 -3.07
C ILE A 650 43.45 26.20 -3.97
N GLU A 651 44.18 25.88 -5.04
CA GLU A 651 44.71 26.91 -5.95
C GLU A 651 43.59 27.65 -6.71
N ASN A 652 42.51 26.97 -7.08
CA ASN A 652 41.35 27.59 -7.72
C ASN A 652 40.68 28.61 -6.79
N HIS A 653 40.44 28.26 -5.52
CA HIS A 653 39.92 29.20 -4.52
C HIS A 653 40.86 30.39 -4.31
N LEU A 654 42.18 30.14 -4.24
CA LEU A 654 43.18 31.20 -4.10
C LEU A 654 43.24 32.12 -5.33
N SER A 655 43.00 31.59 -6.54
CA SER A 655 42.92 32.39 -7.77
C SER A 655 41.72 33.35 -7.77
N LEU A 656 40.63 32.97 -7.08
CA LEU A 656 39.44 33.78 -6.86
C LEU A 656 39.55 34.67 -5.60
N ASN A 657 40.71 34.65 -4.93
CA ASN A 657 40.98 35.35 -3.67
C ASN A 657 40.05 34.93 -2.51
N ASP A 658 39.50 33.72 -2.58
CA ASP A 658 38.67 33.11 -1.54
C ASP A 658 39.53 32.27 -0.58
N VAL A 659 40.22 32.95 0.33
CA VAL A 659 41.14 32.31 1.29
C VAL A 659 40.38 31.51 2.33
N GLY A 660 39.15 31.90 2.67
CA GLY A 660 38.32 31.18 3.63
C GLY A 660 38.03 29.75 3.17
N SER A 661 37.61 29.58 1.91
CA SER A 661 37.37 28.27 1.33
C SER A 661 38.67 27.48 1.13
N ALA A 662 39.74 28.12 0.67
CA ALA A 662 41.05 27.46 0.52
C ALA A 662 41.60 26.91 1.85
N ALA A 663 41.51 27.70 2.93
CA ALA A 663 41.91 27.30 4.27
C ALA A 663 41.04 26.18 4.83
N TYR A 664 39.74 26.24 4.57
CA TYR A 664 38.80 25.21 4.93
C TYR A 664 39.12 23.87 4.26
N VAL A 665 39.36 23.88 2.94
CA VAL A 665 39.73 22.68 2.16
C VAL A 665 41.04 22.09 2.67
N LEU A 666 42.07 22.92 2.87
CA LEU A 666 43.38 22.48 3.38
C LEU A 666 43.27 21.84 4.77
N ARG A 667 42.63 22.49 5.73
CA ARG A 667 42.49 21.98 7.11
C ARG A 667 41.83 20.62 7.12
N ASN A 668 40.71 20.52 6.40
CA ASN A 668 39.99 19.27 6.26
C ASN A 668 40.93 18.22 5.68
N TYR A 669 41.58 18.49 4.55
CA TYR A 669 42.48 17.53 3.92
C TYR A 669 43.51 16.98 4.90
N LEU A 670 44.14 17.87 5.66
CA LEU A 670 45.11 17.52 6.68
C LEU A 670 44.52 16.68 7.82
N GLU A 671 43.31 16.97 8.32
CA GLU A 671 42.65 16.18 9.37
C GLU A 671 42.43 14.73 8.94
N TYR A 672 42.05 14.53 7.68
CA TYR A 672 41.93 13.20 7.11
C TYR A 672 43.29 12.51 7.01
N MET A 673 44.26 13.17 6.37
CA MET A 673 45.57 12.59 6.15
C MET A 673 46.22 12.25 7.49
N ALA A 674 46.07 13.10 8.51
CA ALA A 674 46.58 12.83 9.85
C ALA A 674 45.93 11.59 10.49
N THR A 675 44.64 11.35 10.25
CA THR A 675 43.94 10.13 10.69
C THR A 675 44.49 8.89 9.99
N GLU A 676 44.59 8.94 8.66
CA GLU A 676 45.09 7.82 7.85
C GLU A 676 46.56 7.51 8.17
N LEU A 677 47.39 8.55 8.29
CA LEU A 677 48.79 8.43 8.70
C LEU A 677 48.92 7.85 10.11
N SER A 678 48.10 8.30 11.06
CA SER A 678 48.14 7.78 12.42
C SER A 678 47.81 6.29 12.47
N HIS A 679 46.84 5.84 11.68
CA HIS A 679 46.52 4.44 11.52
C HIS A 679 47.67 3.66 10.85
N ARG A 680 48.12 4.09 9.66
CA ARG A 680 49.15 3.41 8.85
C ARG A 680 50.50 3.31 9.54
N LEU A 681 50.88 4.33 10.30
CA LEU A 681 52.16 4.40 11.00
C LEU A 681 52.09 3.84 12.43
N ARG A 682 50.89 3.42 12.86
CA ARG A 682 50.59 2.91 14.21
C ARG A 682 50.99 3.92 15.29
N THR A 683 50.65 5.18 15.06
CA THR A 683 50.98 6.31 15.94
C THR A 683 50.35 6.14 17.31
N ARG A 684 51.07 6.55 18.36
CA ARG A 684 50.53 6.62 19.71
C ARG A 684 49.82 7.96 19.89
N VAL A 685 48.53 7.92 20.17
CA VAL A 685 47.68 9.08 20.45
C VAL A 685 47.04 8.92 21.82
N GLU A 686 46.64 10.02 22.44
CA GLU A 686 45.86 9.99 23.69
C GLU A 686 44.56 9.21 23.48
N PHE A 687 44.20 8.32 24.41
CA PHE A 687 42.96 7.57 24.30
C PHE A 687 41.76 8.47 24.64
N ARG A 688 40.82 8.59 23.71
CA ARG A 688 39.53 9.26 23.92
C ARG A 688 38.40 8.30 23.55
N GLY A 689 37.45 8.11 24.48
CA GLY A 689 36.35 7.14 24.31
C GLY A 689 35.36 7.49 23.20
N ASP A 690 35.29 8.76 22.79
CA ASP A 690 34.46 9.25 21.70
C ASP A 690 35.14 9.19 20.32
N ALA A 691 36.43 8.81 20.29
CA ALA A 691 37.29 8.82 19.10
C ALA A 691 37.31 10.16 18.33
N GLN A 692 37.04 11.29 19.01
CA GLN A 692 37.10 12.61 18.39
C GLN A 692 38.51 13.19 18.49
N PHE A 693 39.22 13.16 17.37
CA PHE A 693 40.57 13.69 17.24
C PHE A 693 40.60 14.85 16.26
N SER A 694 41.30 15.92 16.63
CA SER A 694 41.56 17.07 15.76
C SER A 694 42.89 16.91 15.02
N LEU A 695 43.15 17.80 14.05
CA LEU A 695 44.43 17.83 13.36
C LEU A 695 45.62 17.97 14.32
N GLY A 696 45.46 18.79 15.37
CA GLY A 696 46.50 19.02 16.37
C GLY A 696 46.78 17.78 17.23
N ASP A 697 45.78 16.92 17.42
CA ASP A 697 45.92 15.66 18.18
C ASP A 697 46.65 14.58 17.37
N LEU A 698 46.55 14.61 16.03
CA LEU A 698 47.00 13.51 15.16
C LEU A 698 48.28 13.80 14.37
N LEU A 699 48.42 14.99 13.78
CA LEU A 699 49.51 15.27 12.86
C LEU A 699 50.89 15.34 13.55
N PRO A 700 51.05 16.02 14.70
CA PRO A 700 52.35 16.04 15.40
C PRO A 700 52.81 14.65 15.86
N PRO A 701 51.94 13.80 16.47
CA PRO A 701 52.33 12.42 16.76
C PRO A 701 52.67 11.60 15.50
N ALA A 702 51.95 11.79 14.39
CA ALA A 702 52.21 11.05 13.15
C ALA A 702 53.55 11.41 12.50
N THR A 703 53.89 12.70 12.42
CA THR A 703 55.19 13.18 11.91
C THR A 703 56.34 12.68 12.78
N SER A 704 56.22 12.77 14.11
CA SER A 704 57.19 12.24 15.07
C SER A 704 57.38 10.72 14.92
N GLN A 705 56.28 9.99 14.80
CA GLN A 705 56.30 8.55 14.61
C GLN A 705 56.97 8.14 13.29
N PHE A 706 56.76 8.87 12.19
CA PHE A 706 57.43 8.59 10.92
C PHE A 706 58.94 8.87 10.98
N SER A 707 59.35 10.00 11.56
CA SER A 707 60.77 10.32 11.78
C SER A 707 61.46 9.25 12.63
N LYS A 708 60.76 8.73 13.65
CA LYS A 708 61.22 7.59 14.46
C LYS A 708 61.38 6.32 13.63
N LEU A 709 60.41 5.95 12.79
CA LEU A 709 60.48 4.76 11.94
C LEU A 709 61.65 4.83 10.94
N LEU A 710 61.91 6.00 10.37
CA LEU A 710 63.10 6.22 9.54
C LEU A 710 64.39 6.03 10.37
N GLY A 711 64.42 6.53 11.60
CA GLY A 711 65.52 6.31 12.55
C GLY A 711 65.76 4.84 12.88
N ASP A 712 64.68 4.08 13.11
CA ASP A 712 64.75 2.64 13.37
C ASP A 712 65.23 1.88 12.11
N GLY A 713 64.80 2.31 10.92
CA GLY A 713 65.29 1.81 9.64
C GLY A 713 66.79 2.06 9.42
N ILE A 714 67.31 3.23 9.82
CA ILE A 714 68.76 3.54 9.77
C ILE A 714 69.54 2.59 10.69
N LYS A 715 69.05 2.36 11.92
CA LYS A 715 69.69 1.43 12.88
C LYS A 715 69.69 -0.01 12.34
N ALA A 716 68.58 -0.44 11.75
CA ALA A 716 68.47 -1.73 11.10
C ALA A 716 69.46 -1.83 9.92
N ALA A 717 69.46 -0.86 8.99
CA ALA A 717 70.38 -0.85 7.85
C ALA A 717 71.85 -0.96 8.28
N LYS A 718 72.24 -0.21 9.33
CA LYS A 718 73.58 -0.28 9.94
C LYS A 718 73.91 -1.67 10.50
N SER A 719 72.98 -2.26 11.26
CA SER A 719 73.15 -3.59 11.86
C SER A 719 73.25 -4.71 10.82
N TRP A 720 72.53 -4.58 9.71
CA TRP A 720 72.59 -5.49 8.56
C TRP A 720 73.72 -5.16 7.57
N GLN A 721 74.60 -4.19 7.88
CA GLN A 721 75.73 -3.75 7.05
C GLN A 721 75.32 -3.25 5.64
N LYS A 722 74.14 -2.65 5.49
CA LYS A 722 73.64 -2.06 4.24
C LYS A 722 73.97 -0.57 4.17
N ILE A 723 75.23 -0.24 3.84
CA ILE A 723 75.78 1.12 3.90
C ILE A 723 75.03 2.10 2.98
N ASP A 724 74.74 1.72 1.73
CA ASP A 724 74.05 2.60 0.78
C ASP A 724 72.62 2.92 1.22
N LEU A 725 71.92 1.92 1.78
CA LEU A 725 70.57 2.09 2.32
C LEU A 725 70.58 2.96 3.58
N GLU A 726 71.60 2.82 4.44
CA GLU A 726 71.78 3.66 5.63
C GLU A 726 71.88 5.14 5.25
N GLU A 727 72.71 5.47 4.24
CA GLU A 727 72.89 6.85 3.81
C GLU A 727 71.63 7.41 3.12
N GLN A 728 70.98 6.62 2.27
CA GLN A 728 69.69 7.01 1.66
C GLN A 728 68.62 7.32 2.72
N LEU A 729 68.53 6.50 3.78
CA LEU A 729 67.57 6.71 4.86
C LEU A 729 67.93 7.93 5.73
N LYS A 730 69.23 8.21 5.96
CA LYS A 730 69.65 9.45 6.64
C LYS A 730 69.24 10.69 5.86
N GLN A 731 69.52 10.71 4.56
CA GLN A 731 69.13 11.83 3.69
C GLN A 731 67.60 12.01 3.65
N ARG A 732 66.85 10.91 3.53
CA ARG A 732 65.39 10.94 3.58
C ARG A 732 64.86 11.46 4.92
N LYS A 733 65.45 11.06 6.03
CA LYS A 733 65.07 11.54 7.36
C LYS A 733 65.33 13.05 7.50
N ILE A 734 66.52 13.51 7.11
CA ILE A 734 66.87 14.95 7.15
C ILE A 734 65.91 15.77 6.28
N ALA A 735 65.61 15.29 5.06
CA ALA A 735 64.66 15.94 4.17
C ALA A 735 63.25 16.00 4.79
N PHE A 736 62.78 14.90 5.37
CA PHE A 736 61.48 14.85 6.04
C PHE A 736 61.40 15.75 7.26
N ASP A 737 62.41 15.76 8.13
CA ASP A 737 62.43 16.63 9.32
C ASP A 737 62.40 18.12 8.91
N ARG A 738 63.08 18.50 7.80
CA ARG A 738 62.98 19.86 7.25
C ARG A 738 61.57 20.20 6.76
N LEU A 739 60.85 19.26 6.15
CA LEU A 739 59.46 19.46 5.73
C LEU A 739 58.54 19.67 6.94
N VAL A 740 58.75 18.91 8.02
CA VAL A 740 58.04 19.10 9.29
C VAL A 740 58.31 20.49 9.86
N THR A 741 59.58 20.90 10.00
CA THR A 741 59.93 22.23 10.49
C THR A 741 59.32 23.33 9.62
N LYS A 742 59.38 23.20 8.29
CA LYS A 742 58.77 24.17 7.36
C LYS A 742 57.27 24.30 7.59
N SER A 743 56.56 23.18 7.72
CA SER A 743 55.11 23.19 8.00
C SER A 743 54.76 23.84 9.35
N MET A 744 55.64 23.73 10.35
CA MET A 744 55.46 24.36 11.67
C MET A 744 55.80 25.86 11.67
N VAL A 745 56.80 26.29 10.90
CA VAL A 745 57.17 27.72 10.77
C VAL A 745 56.08 28.49 10.04
N GLU A 746 55.55 27.92 8.96
CA GLU A 746 54.41 28.50 8.22
C GLU A 746 53.11 28.43 9.04
N GLN A 747 53.04 27.57 10.08
CA GLN A 747 51.98 27.56 11.09
C GLN A 747 52.15 28.68 12.15
N TRP A 748 53.36 29.20 12.35
CA TRP A 748 53.68 30.21 13.38
C TRP A 748 53.46 31.66 12.96
N GLN A 749 53.18 31.94 11.68
CA GLN A 749 52.75 33.28 11.25
C GLN A 749 51.34 33.66 11.74
N THR A 750 50.64 32.76 12.43
CA THR A 750 49.37 33.01 13.15
C THR A 750 49.61 33.00 14.66
N ASN A 751 48.95 33.88 15.40
CA ASN A 751 49.31 34.27 16.77
C ASN A 751 49.35 33.08 17.74
N SER A 752 50.24 33.14 18.73
CA SER A 752 50.75 32.01 19.54
C SER A 752 49.77 31.36 20.52
N SER A 753 48.46 31.49 20.30
CA SER A 753 47.44 30.87 21.14
C SER A 753 46.19 30.64 20.31
N ILE A 754 45.93 29.36 20.01
CA ILE A 754 44.60 28.78 19.77
C ILE A 754 44.10 28.78 18.28
N HIS A 755 44.13 27.58 17.70
CA HIS A 755 43.37 27.07 16.52
C HIS A 755 43.80 27.44 15.09
N TYR A 756 43.69 26.45 14.18
CA TYR A 756 43.68 26.55 12.71
C TYR A 756 42.60 27.50 12.13
N ASN A 757 41.93 28.32 12.95
CA ASN A 757 40.82 29.18 12.57
C ASN A 757 41.30 30.55 12.03
N GLU A 758 42.54 30.97 12.29
CA GLU A 758 43.06 32.26 11.82
C GLU A 758 43.47 32.28 10.35
N TRP A 759 43.57 31.11 9.69
CA TRP A 759 43.93 31.01 8.26
C TRP A 759 42.98 31.77 7.34
N VAL A 760 41.72 31.93 7.74
CA VAL A 760 40.68 32.65 6.99
C VAL A 760 40.99 34.15 6.87
N ASN A 761 41.81 34.69 7.78
CA ASN A 761 42.14 36.11 7.82
C ASN A 761 43.37 36.50 6.97
N LEU A 762 44.02 35.52 6.32
CA LEU A 762 45.20 35.74 5.47
C LEU A 762 44.80 36.22 4.07
N GLN A 763 45.71 36.90 3.38
CA GLN A 763 45.59 37.17 1.95
C GLN A 763 46.05 35.96 1.12
N ALA A 764 45.58 35.84 -0.13
CA ALA A 764 45.95 34.70 -0.97
C ALA A 764 47.47 34.57 -1.19
N SER A 765 48.21 35.69 -1.20
CA SER A 765 49.68 35.71 -1.27
C SER A 765 50.36 35.15 -0.02
N GLU A 766 49.72 35.28 1.15
CA GLU A 766 50.22 34.81 2.45
C GLU A 766 49.83 33.35 2.70
N PHE A 767 48.69 32.90 2.16
CA PHE A 767 48.21 31.53 2.35
C PHE A 767 48.86 30.51 1.38
N ARG A 768 49.26 30.93 0.17
CA ARG A 768 49.94 30.05 -0.80
C ARG A 768 51.20 29.35 -0.24
N PRO A 769 52.12 30.03 0.47
CA PRO A 769 53.25 29.39 1.14
C PRO A 769 52.84 28.32 2.16
N VAL A 770 51.79 28.57 2.92
CA VAL A 770 51.23 27.63 3.91
C VAL A 770 50.73 26.35 3.23
N ALA A 771 49.90 26.50 2.19
CA ALA A 771 49.40 25.36 1.40
C ALA A 771 50.54 24.56 0.76
N ALA A 772 51.56 25.23 0.20
CA ALA A 772 52.71 24.57 -0.40
C ALA A 772 53.57 23.81 0.63
N ALA A 773 53.73 24.33 1.85
CA ALA A 773 54.47 23.66 2.92
C ALA A 773 53.78 22.37 3.36
N PHE A 774 52.46 22.40 3.54
CA PHE A 774 51.68 21.23 3.88
C PHE A 774 51.61 20.21 2.74
N LYS A 775 51.57 20.66 1.47
CA LYS A 775 51.69 19.77 0.31
C LYS A 775 52.99 18.98 0.32
N GLY A 776 54.12 19.67 0.49
CA GLY A 776 55.42 19.03 0.59
C GLY A 776 55.52 18.05 1.76
N LEU A 777 54.91 18.38 2.91
CA LEU A 777 54.84 17.46 4.04
C LEU A 777 54.08 16.16 3.69
N MET A 778 52.92 16.27 3.03
CA MET A 778 52.12 15.11 2.63
C MET A 778 52.85 14.22 1.60
N GLU A 779 53.55 14.85 0.65
CA GLU A 779 54.43 14.15 -0.30
C GLU A 779 55.56 13.40 0.41
N GLY A 780 56.10 13.96 1.50
CA GLY A 780 57.16 13.34 2.31
C GLY A 780 56.81 11.98 2.93
N PHE A 781 55.51 11.71 3.16
CA PHE A 781 55.01 10.43 3.67
C PHE A 781 54.83 9.36 2.57
N SER A 782 54.97 9.75 1.30
CA SER A 782 54.63 8.92 0.15
C SER A 782 55.85 8.19 -0.43
N CYS A 783 55.58 7.26 -1.35
CA CYS A 783 56.62 6.57 -2.09
C CYS A 783 57.33 7.52 -3.08
N THR A 784 58.63 7.33 -3.28
CA THR A 784 59.47 8.19 -4.14
C THR A 784 59.54 7.70 -5.60
N ASP A 785 58.88 6.60 -5.92
CA ASP A 785 58.92 5.96 -7.24
C ASP A 785 57.87 6.54 -8.19
N ILE A 786 58.27 6.79 -9.44
CA ILE A 786 57.45 7.47 -10.45
C ILE A 786 56.37 6.51 -10.92
N GLY A 787 55.18 6.62 -10.32
CA GLY A 787 54.03 5.73 -10.55
C GLY A 787 53.40 5.16 -9.28
N CYS A 788 54.02 5.38 -8.11
CA CYS A 788 53.45 5.01 -6.83
C CYS A 788 53.21 6.23 -5.93
N ASP A 789 51.96 6.71 -5.89
CA ASP A 789 51.54 7.81 -5.01
C ASP A 789 51.11 7.33 -3.61
N SER A 790 51.54 6.13 -3.19
CA SER A 790 51.03 5.53 -1.94
C SER A 790 51.76 6.02 -0.70
N THR A 791 51.00 6.40 0.33
CA THR A 791 51.53 6.66 1.67
C THR A 791 52.12 5.39 2.29
N LEU A 792 53.31 5.51 2.89
CA LEU A 792 53.98 4.39 3.56
C LEU A 792 53.20 3.91 4.80
N TYR A 793 53.28 2.61 5.07
CA TYR A 793 52.59 1.97 6.20
C TYR A 793 53.44 0.88 6.85
N VAL A 794 53.15 0.60 8.12
CA VAL A 794 53.86 -0.39 8.94
C VAL A 794 53.24 -1.77 8.79
N VAL A 795 54.09 -2.80 8.72
CA VAL A 795 53.71 -4.22 8.67
C VAL A 795 54.47 -4.99 9.75
N PRO A 796 53.84 -5.97 10.44
CA PRO A 796 52.41 -6.28 10.45
C PRO A 796 51.58 -5.20 11.15
N GLU A 797 50.28 -5.20 10.85
CA GLU A 797 49.32 -4.21 11.37
C GLU A 797 49.18 -4.28 12.91
N LYS A 798 49.35 -5.48 13.49
CA LYS A 798 49.38 -5.73 14.94
C LYS A 798 50.63 -6.50 15.34
N GLY A 799 51.09 -6.31 16.58
CA GLY A 799 52.31 -6.95 17.10
C GLY A 799 53.56 -6.08 16.93
N GLU A 800 54.74 -6.70 16.90
CA GLU A 800 56.00 -5.99 16.70
C GLU A 800 56.04 -5.31 15.32
N ARG A 801 56.66 -4.12 15.21
CA ARG A 801 56.76 -3.40 13.92
C ARG A 801 57.98 -3.93 13.17
N GLU A 802 57.77 -4.59 12.04
CA GLU A 802 58.86 -5.27 11.34
C GLU A 802 59.36 -4.49 10.13
N MET A 803 58.45 -3.88 9.37
CA MET A 803 58.77 -3.19 8.13
C MET A 803 57.92 -1.94 7.94
N LEU A 804 58.48 -0.94 7.25
CA LEU A 804 57.78 0.20 6.69
C LEU A 804 57.82 0.09 5.17
N ARG A 805 56.66 0.01 4.51
CA ARG A 805 56.58 -0.23 3.06
C ARG A 805 55.54 0.61 2.34
N CYS A 806 55.68 0.73 1.03
CA CYS A 806 54.66 1.27 0.12
C CYS A 806 53.76 0.17 -0.45
N SER A 807 52.72 0.53 -1.20
CA SER A 807 51.82 -0.45 -1.82
C SER A 807 52.42 -1.17 -3.03
N CYS A 808 53.30 -0.52 -3.81
CA CYS A 808 53.95 -1.15 -4.98
C CYS A 808 55.18 -1.99 -4.63
N GLY A 809 55.66 -1.93 -3.38
CA GLY A 809 56.83 -2.66 -2.93
C GLY A 809 58.19 -2.04 -3.28
N SER A 810 58.25 -0.90 -3.97
CA SER A 810 59.54 -0.25 -4.31
C SER A 810 60.25 0.33 -3.08
N VAL A 811 59.50 0.89 -2.13
CA VAL A 811 60.00 1.25 -0.79
C VAL A 811 59.69 0.12 0.18
N MET A 812 60.75 -0.52 0.69
CA MET A 812 60.72 -1.52 1.78
C MET A 812 61.86 -1.26 2.76
N ILE A 813 61.51 -0.79 3.95
CA ILE A 813 62.46 -0.46 5.01
C ILE A 813 62.29 -1.47 6.13
N ASN A 814 63.33 -2.27 6.38
CA ASN A 814 63.38 -3.17 7.52
C ASN A 814 63.55 -2.35 8.81
N LEU A 815 62.75 -2.64 9.84
CA LEU A 815 62.79 -1.98 11.14
C LEU A 815 63.46 -2.86 12.22
N LYS A 816 63.79 -4.13 11.92
CA LYS A 816 64.48 -5.03 12.84
C LYS A 816 65.99 -4.96 12.70
N VAL A 817 66.66 -4.78 13.84
CA VAL A 817 68.10 -4.94 14.01
C VAL A 817 68.45 -6.44 13.94
N LYS A 818 69.61 -6.79 13.40
CA LYS A 818 70.12 -8.16 13.24
C LYS A 818 70.49 -8.80 14.57
#